data_AF-A0A2V9A8Y5-F1
#
_entry.id   AF-A0A2V9A8Y5-F1
#
_cell.length_a   1.000
_cell.length_b   1.000
_cell.length_c   1.000
_cell.angle_alpha   90.00
_cell.angle_beta   90.00
_cell.angle_gamma   90.00
#
_symmetry.space_group_name_H-M   'P 1'
#
loop_
_entity.id
_entity.type
_entity.pdbx_description
1 polymer ?
#
loop_
_entity_poly.entity_id
_entity_poly.type
_entity_poly.pdbx_seq_one_letter_code
_entity_poly.pdbx_strand_id
1 'polypeptide(L)'
;MMLVAASLILETTSRAQDAKFDSDTISGLGARNIGSAAMSGRVAAVAAVKENGRLAVYVGAASGGVWKSINGGTTFKPIFDKESVQSIGAITIDPHSSKTIWVGTGEAWTRNSTSVGNGIYKSTDGGDSWHNMGLPNSERISKILVDSKDSNTVYACVPGRLWSDSEDRGVYKTTDGGKTWEKILKGPNPSTGCSMISMNPQDPKVLFAAMWDFRRKGWTFRSGGESPTAPSGSGFFKTTDGGATWQDLDDKSAKGLPAKPWGRIAVTVAPSKPDVVYAMIESTRSALFRSDDAGKTWQEADRSNWMVWRPFYFANLIVDPKNENKVYKPDLTLIMSEDGGKSFSGIGNAAHGDFHTVWVNPDNTDHLIAGDDGGVWYSYDGGNTWWKGNNLPVSQFYHVSVDNADPYHVFGGLQDNSVWMGDSQYPGGISNSRWENLFGGDGFWAFPDPADATYVYVESQGGYLGRVNLNTLEGRPIKPQPNYGEGKLRFNWNTPIHISPNEKGTIYVGAQFLFRSRDHGQTWDRISTDLTTNDPEKQKQEESGGVTVDNSYAEMHTTIYSISESPRGGQTIWVGTDDGNLQLTQDGGKSWANVVGNVPNLPRFSWVSWVEAGLYDAATAYAAFDRHTFGDMEPHVYKTTDHGKTWTSIVAPDSGVRGYAHVIKEDPVAQNLLYLGTEFGLWISLDSGKHWAQYKGHEFPSVAVRDIVVHPRESDLVLATHGRGIWIVDDITPLRKLTAEVMGQDAVFLSAKPAQQRLEANGGWADGSAVFTGPNPPDAALITYYQKKRHIFGKMKLEIFDVQGKLVDTLSPNSRRGVSRVEWPMRIKAPRVPPAATAAFEAAQGPRVLPGTYTVKMTRGTETYTTQLVVTLDPRAKFSLEDRKMELEAAMRVYNLLGDMSFDVDRINGVRDALADRSGKVKGDAAFSKRLQDLSQKVDELRKKIVATKEGGAITGEERIREKTAGLYGDLIFYEGRPADYQVARIDSLQKELGDVESEFDGVIAKELPALNKSLGQKKLQPIQQLTRKAWDAANSDSGSAAIAASASLRERD
;
A
#
# COMPACT_ATOMS: atom_id res chain seq x y z
N MET A 1 19.80 62.26 54.21
CA MET A 1 18.37 61.97 53.95
C MET A 1 18.31 60.72 53.08
N MET A 2 17.49 59.74 53.47
CA MET A 2 17.52 58.32 53.07
C MET A 2 17.62 58.05 51.56
N LEU A 3 18.57 57.17 51.18
CA LEU A 3 18.54 56.39 49.95
C LEU A 3 17.63 55.17 50.16
N VAL A 4 16.64 55.00 49.30
CA VAL A 4 15.84 53.76 49.20
C VAL A 4 16.36 52.97 48.01
N ALA A 5 16.88 51.76 48.27
CA ALA A 5 17.22 50.78 47.26
C ALA A 5 15.98 49.93 46.96
N ALA A 6 15.55 49.91 45.69
CA ALA A 6 14.54 48.98 45.19
C ALA A 6 15.25 47.89 44.37
N SER A 7 15.26 46.66 44.88
CA SER A 7 15.73 45.48 44.16
C SER A 7 14.70 45.07 43.10
N LEU A 8 15.07 45.11 41.82
CA LEU A 8 14.33 44.45 40.75
C LEU A 8 14.58 42.94 40.82
N ILE A 9 13.51 42.17 41.03
CA ILE A 9 13.46 40.74 40.77
C ILE A 9 13.12 40.59 39.29
N LEU A 10 14.09 40.15 38.47
CA LEU A 10 13.80 39.64 37.12
C LEU A 10 13.26 38.22 37.27
N GLU A 11 11.95 38.04 37.08
CA GLU A 11 11.37 36.74 36.78
C GLU A 11 11.81 36.33 35.36
N THR A 12 12.81 35.47 35.26
CA THR A 12 13.07 34.71 34.03
C THR A 12 12.02 33.61 33.94
N THR A 13 10.88 33.89 33.30
CA THR A 13 9.99 32.85 32.80
C THR A 13 10.76 32.06 31.73
N SER A 14 11.25 30.87 32.08
CA SER A 14 11.73 29.93 31.07
C SER A 14 10.51 29.52 30.24
N ARG A 15 10.44 29.99 28.99
CA ARG A 15 9.52 29.42 28.01
C ARG A 15 9.93 27.95 27.87
N ALA A 16 9.12 27.04 28.39
CA ALA A 16 9.21 25.64 28.02
C ALA A 16 9.19 25.59 26.49
N GLN A 17 10.23 25.01 25.90
CA GLN A 17 10.30 24.81 24.45
C GLN A 17 9.15 23.88 24.08
N ASP A 18 8.19 24.35 23.27
CA ASP A 18 7.04 23.56 22.85
C ASP A 18 7.50 22.20 22.29
N ALA A 19 6.82 21.13 22.67
CA ALA A 19 7.14 19.80 22.18
C ALA A 19 6.96 19.76 20.67
N LYS A 20 8.01 19.38 19.94
CA LYS A 20 8.01 19.35 18.47
C LYS A 20 6.99 18.32 17.97
N PHE A 21 6.00 18.76 17.20
CA PHE A 21 5.08 17.90 16.46
C PHE A 21 5.51 17.81 14.99
N ASP A 22 5.95 16.63 14.56
CA ASP A 22 6.44 16.35 13.20
C ASP A 22 6.19 14.88 12.80
N SER A 23 6.64 14.47 11.61
CA SER A 23 6.42 13.10 11.11
C SER A 23 6.94 12.03 12.08
N ASP A 24 8.08 12.25 12.73
CA ASP A 24 8.65 11.27 13.67
C ASP A 24 7.75 11.10 14.90
N THR A 25 6.95 12.12 15.24
CA THR A 25 6.04 12.07 16.39
C THR A 25 4.99 10.98 16.23
N ILE A 26 4.43 10.82 15.02
CA ILE A 26 3.24 9.98 14.76
C ILE A 26 3.54 8.72 13.95
N SER A 27 4.64 8.68 13.20
CA SER A 27 4.92 7.63 12.21
C SER A 27 5.41 6.30 12.81
N GLY A 28 5.45 6.18 14.14
CA GLY A 28 5.68 4.90 14.81
C GLY A 28 4.43 4.02 14.91
N LEU A 29 3.25 4.57 14.54
CA LEU A 29 2.11 3.74 14.17
C LEU A 29 2.39 3.19 12.76
N GLY A 30 2.39 1.87 12.62
CA GLY A 30 2.56 1.21 11.32
C GLY A 30 1.28 1.28 10.50
N ALA A 31 1.42 1.15 9.18
CA ALA A 31 0.29 0.93 8.28
C ALA A 31 0.51 -0.39 7.53
N ARG A 32 -0.58 -1.08 7.20
CA ARG A 32 -0.56 -2.27 6.36
C ARG A 32 -1.30 -2.03 5.06
N ASN A 33 -0.70 -2.43 3.94
CA ASN A 33 -1.33 -2.42 2.63
C ASN A 33 -2.11 -3.72 2.44
N ILE A 34 -3.44 -3.64 2.32
CA ILE A 34 -4.29 -4.82 2.09
C ILE A 34 -4.63 -5.05 0.61
N GLY A 35 -4.05 -4.24 -0.27
CA GLY A 35 -4.19 -4.34 -1.72
C GLY A 35 -5.47 -3.68 -2.24
N SER A 36 -6.16 -4.24 -3.22
CA SER A 36 -5.89 -5.53 -3.88
C SER A 36 -4.85 -5.44 -5.00
N ALA A 37 -4.27 -6.57 -5.42
CA ALA A 37 -3.53 -6.70 -6.68
C ALA A 37 -4.31 -7.49 -7.74
N ALA A 38 -5.52 -7.97 -7.44
CA ALA A 38 -6.39 -8.73 -8.33
C ALA A 38 -6.77 -7.96 -9.60
N MET A 39 -7.30 -6.74 -9.44
CA MET A 39 -7.50 -5.79 -10.53
C MET A 39 -6.25 -4.97 -10.88
N SER A 40 -5.30 -4.80 -9.94
CA SER A 40 -4.14 -3.91 -10.04
C SER A 40 -4.54 -2.46 -10.38
N GLY A 41 -3.73 -1.73 -11.13
CA GLY A 41 -4.02 -0.36 -11.59
C GLY A 41 -3.10 0.08 -12.72
N ARG A 42 -3.23 1.33 -13.16
CA ARG A 42 -2.61 1.83 -14.40
C ARG A 42 -1.09 1.78 -14.40
N VAL A 43 -0.53 1.14 -15.43
CA VAL A 43 0.90 1.07 -15.72
C VAL A 43 1.26 1.94 -16.92
N ALA A 44 1.99 3.01 -16.67
CA ALA A 44 2.35 3.99 -17.70
C ALA A 44 3.66 3.67 -18.43
N ALA A 45 4.57 2.93 -17.77
CA ALA A 45 5.90 2.63 -18.32
C ALA A 45 6.39 1.24 -17.90
N VAL A 46 7.05 0.54 -18.82
CA VAL A 46 7.74 -0.73 -18.55
C VAL A 46 9.11 -0.71 -19.23
N ALA A 47 10.13 -1.17 -18.51
CA ALA A 47 11.45 -1.44 -19.07
C ALA A 47 12.01 -2.75 -18.51
N ALA A 48 12.73 -3.52 -19.31
CA ALA A 48 13.35 -4.76 -18.84
C ALA A 48 14.72 -4.98 -19.48
N VAL A 49 15.60 -5.65 -18.72
CA VAL A 49 16.99 -5.93 -19.10
C VAL A 49 17.43 -7.25 -18.48
N LYS A 50 18.32 -7.98 -19.15
CA LYS A 50 18.97 -9.15 -18.54
C LYS A 50 20.06 -8.70 -17.57
N GLU A 51 19.96 -9.14 -16.32
CA GLU A 51 20.96 -8.96 -15.27
C GLU A 51 21.35 -10.34 -14.72
N ASN A 52 22.63 -10.70 -14.83
CA ASN A 52 23.16 -11.99 -14.35
C ASN A 52 22.37 -13.22 -14.85
N GLY A 53 21.95 -13.20 -16.12
CA GLY A 53 21.19 -14.29 -16.74
C GLY A 53 19.70 -14.34 -16.37
N ARG A 54 19.19 -13.41 -15.57
CA ARG A 54 17.77 -13.27 -15.22
C ARG A 54 17.19 -12.00 -15.82
N LEU A 55 15.87 -11.99 -16.06
CA LEU A 55 15.19 -10.79 -16.54
C LEU A 55 14.85 -9.89 -15.35
N ALA A 56 15.46 -8.72 -15.29
CA ALA A 56 15.02 -7.64 -14.42
C ALA A 56 13.93 -6.84 -15.13
N VAL A 57 12.82 -6.58 -14.43
CA VAL A 57 11.66 -5.84 -14.96
C VAL A 57 11.40 -4.66 -14.05
N TYR A 58 11.32 -3.46 -14.65
CA TYR A 58 10.96 -2.21 -13.99
C TYR A 58 9.59 -1.77 -14.48
N VAL A 59 8.70 -1.48 -13.54
CA VAL A 59 7.32 -1.06 -13.80
C VAL A 59 7.11 0.31 -13.18
N GLY A 60 6.64 1.26 -13.98
CA GLY A 60 6.25 2.59 -13.55
C GLY A 60 4.73 2.69 -13.53
N ALA A 61 4.16 2.69 -12.33
CA ALA A 61 2.73 2.90 -12.15
C ALA A 61 2.41 4.40 -12.35
N ALA A 62 1.23 4.70 -12.92
CA ALA A 62 0.81 6.06 -13.21
C ALA A 62 0.81 7.00 -11.99
N SER A 63 0.57 6.44 -10.80
CA SER A 63 0.50 7.13 -9.50
C SER A 63 1.07 6.31 -8.33
N GLY A 64 1.64 5.13 -8.61
CA GLY A 64 2.02 4.12 -7.62
C GLY A 64 3.52 3.83 -7.52
N GLY A 65 4.38 4.71 -8.03
CA GLY A 65 5.83 4.62 -7.95
C GLY A 65 6.46 3.63 -8.92
N VAL A 66 7.74 3.32 -8.67
CA VAL A 66 8.53 2.37 -9.47
C VAL A 66 8.71 1.06 -8.71
N TRP A 67 8.51 -0.04 -9.43
CA TRP A 67 8.63 -1.40 -8.92
C TRP A 67 9.68 -2.17 -9.71
N LYS A 68 10.44 -3.03 -9.01
CA LYS A 68 11.46 -3.87 -9.63
C LYS A 68 11.23 -5.34 -9.32
N SER A 69 11.33 -6.16 -10.36
CA SER A 69 11.50 -7.60 -10.28
C SER A 69 12.90 -7.99 -10.74
N ILE A 70 13.49 -9.02 -10.12
CA ILE A 70 14.78 -9.63 -10.53
C ILE A 70 14.62 -11.09 -11.01
N ASN A 71 13.37 -11.55 -11.11
CA ASN A 71 13.01 -12.93 -11.42
C ASN A 71 11.93 -13.00 -12.51
N GLY A 72 11.89 -12.02 -13.42
CA GLY A 72 10.99 -12.01 -14.57
C GLY A 72 9.53 -11.70 -14.25
N GLY A 73 9.23 -11.09 -13.10
CA GLY A 73 7.86 -10.72 -12.71
C GLY A 73 7.25 -11.57 -11.61
N THR A 74 7.90 -12.65 -11.17
CA THR A 74 7.38 -13.51 -10.09
C THR A 74 7.22 -12.74 -8.78
N THR A 75 8.16 -11.86 -8.42
CA THR A 75 8.01 -10.95 -7.27
C THR A 75 8.44 -9.54 -7.64
N PHE A 76 7.81 -8.54 -7.02
CA PHE A 76 8.14 -7.13 -7.16
C PHE A 76 8.43 -6.48 -5.82
N LYS A 77 9.42 -5.59 -5.80
CA LYS A 77 9.74 -4.71 -4.68
C LYS A 77 9.48 -3.25 -5.09
N PRO A 78 8.79 -2.44 -4.26
CA PRO A 78 8.73 -1.01 -4.51
C PRO A 78 10.11 -0.40 -4.23
N ILE A 79 10.59 0.41 -5.17
CA ILE A 79 11.92 1.02 -5.11
C ILE A 79 11.87 2.55 -5.14
N PHE A 80 10.67 3.14 -5.09
CA PHE A 80 10.45 4.60 -5.17
C PHE A 80 9.62 5.19 -4.01
N ASP A 81 9.22 4.37 -3.03
CA ASP A 81 8.31 4.78 -1.95
C ASP A 81 8.87 5.92 -1.06
N LYS A 82 10.21 6.10 -1.04
CA LYS A 82 10.88 7.16 -0.25
C LYS A 82 10.88 8.53 -0.93
N GLU A 83 10.57 8.58 -2.23
CA GLU A 83 10.59 9.82 -3.00
C GLU A 83 9.32 10.66 -2.78
N SER A 84 9.42 11.96 -3.03
CA SER A 84 8.36 12.93 -2.70
C SER A 84 7.14 12.90 -3.60
N VAL A 85 7.18 12.15 -4.71
CA VAL A 85 6.08 11.95 -5.65
C VAL A 85 6.06 10.49 -6.10
N GLN A 86 4.89 10.00 -6.52
CA GLN A 86 4.71 8.61 -6.95
C GLN A 86 4.21 8.46 -8.39
N SER A 87 3.90 9.57 -9.08
CA SER A 87 3.47 9.50 -10.47
C SER A 87 4.64 9.28 -11.41
N ILE A 88 4.56 8.26 -12.28
CA ILE A 88 5.62 7.89 -13.24
C ILE A 88 5.10 8.03 -14.67
N GLY A 89 5.87 8.72 -15.51
CA GLY A 89 5.58 8.88 -16.94
C GLY A 89 6.56 8.16 -17.86
N ALA A 90 7.81 7.94 -17.42
CA ALA A 90 8.83 7.29 -18.22
C ALA A 90 9.83 6.50 -17.36
N ILE A 91 10.29 5.36 -17.88
CA ILE A 91 11.43 4.60 -17.35
C ILE A 91 12.36 4.28 -18.51
N THR A 92 13.66 4.46 -18.31
CA THR A 92 14.68 4.12 -19.31
C THR A 92 15.92 3.55 -18.62
N ILE A 93 16.41 2.45 -19.16
CA ILE A 93 17.63 1.78 -18.71
C ILE A 93 18.77 2.26 -19.61
N ASP A 94 19.90 2.59 -19.02
CA ASP A 94 21.10 2.94 -19.77
C ASP A 94 21.60 1.74 -20.59
N PRO A 95 21.84 1.90 -21.91
CA PRO A 95 22.29 0.80 -22.76
C PRO A 95 23.67 0.24 -22.37
N HIS A 96 24.49 1.02 -21.66
CA HIS A 96 25.83 0.60 -21.21
C HIS A 96 25.85 0.12 -19.76
N SER A 97 24.75 0.25 -19.01
CA SER A 97 24.68 -0.13 -17.61
C SER A 97 23.26 -0.52 -17.18
N SER A 98 23.03 -1.82 -16.96
CA SER A 98 21.74 -2.33 -16.48
C SER A 98 21.33 -1.86 -15.09
N LYS A 99 22.24 -1.21 -14.35
CA LYS A 99 22.00 -0.61 -13.03
C LYS A 99 21.74 0.89 -13.08
N THR A 100 21.99 1.54 -14.21
CA THR A 100 21.70 2.97 -14.38
C THR A 100 20.29 3.13 -14.94
N ILE A 101 19.40 3.65 -14.11
CA ILE A 101 17.98 3.80 -14.42
C ILE A 101 17.60 5.27 -14.34
N TRP A 102 16.93 5.75 -15.37
CA TRP A 102 16.34 7.07 -15.43
C TRP A 102 14.82 6.97 -15.34
N VAL A 103 14.23 7.79 -14.47
CA VAL A 103 12.79 7.84 -14.22
C VAL A 103 12.30 9.26 -14.44
N GLY A 104 11.34 9.40 -15.34
CA GLY A 104 10.58 10.63 -15.53
C GLY A 104 9.30 10.57 -14.70
N THR A 105 9.10 11.53 -13.81
CA THR A 105 7.89 11.59 -12.98
C THR A 105 6.76 12.35 -13.70
N GLY A 106 5.52 12.05 -13.31
CA GLY A 106 4.29 12.60 -13.86
C GLY A 106 3.76 11.85 -15.07
N GLU A 107 2.54 11.32 -14.95
CA GLU A 107 1.87 10.49 -15.94
C GLU A 107 1.72 11.19 -17.30
N ALA A 108 2.11 10.52 -18.37
CA ALA A 108 2.15 11.07 -19.73
C ALA A 108 0.80 10.99 -20.48
N TRP A 109 -0.14 10.19 -19.98
CA TRP A 109 -1.43 9.91 -20.59
C TRP A 109 -2.47 10.84 -19.98
N THR A 110 -2.43 12.10 -20.41
CA THR A 110 -3.05 13.27 -19.76
C THR A 110 -4.57 13.21 -19.70
N ARG A 111 -5.09 12.39 -18.79
CA ARG A 111 -6.51 12.29 -18.44
C ARG A 111 -6.87 13.20 -17.25
N ASN A 112 -8.16 13.32 -16.92
CA ASN A 112 -8.65 14.16 -15.82
C ASN A 112 -8.25 13.63 -14.43
N SER A 113 -7.93 12.34 -14.31
CA SER A 113 -7.56 11.68 -13.05
C SER A 113 -6.05 11.49 -12.84
N THR A 114 -5.21 12.13 -13.67
CA THR A 114 -3.74 11.96 -13.63
C THR A 114 -3.07 12.64 -12.45
N SER A 115 -2.04 12.00 -11.93
CA SER A 115 -1.17 12.56 -10.87
C SER A 115 0.00 13.35 -11.47
N VAL A 116 0.72 14.08 -10.62
CA VAL A 116 1.78 15.02 -11.02
C VAL A 116 3.16 14.57 -10.56
N GLY A 117 4.17 14.88 -11.37
CA GLY A 117 5.58 14.67 -11.08
C GLY A 117 6.33 15.96 -10.70
N ASN A 118 7.62 15.80 -10.41
CA ASN A 118 8.53 16.88 -10.03
C ASN A 118 9.93 16.72 -10.67
N GLY A 119 9.97 16.19 -11.90
CA GLY A 119 11.19 16.12 -12.71
C GLY A 119 11.72 14.71 -12.96
N ILE A 120 13.04 14.62 -13.13
CA ILE A 120 13.73 13.38 -13.50
C ILE A 120 14.54 12.86 -12.32
N TYR A 121 14.51 11.55 -12.11
CA TYR A 121 15.32 10.85 -11.13
C TYR A 121 16.30 9.88 -11.81
N LYS A 122 17.46 9.70 -11.20
CA LYS A 122 18.46 8.73 -11.63
C LYS A 122 18.87 7.84 -10.46
N SER A 123 19.00 6.55 -10.75
CA SER A 123 19.65 5.57 -9.89
C SER A 123 20.86 5.00 -10.65
N THR A 124 21.93 4.68 -9.93
CA THR A 124 23.12 3.98 -10.46
C THR A 124 23.36 2.63 -9.78
N ASP A 125 22.48 2.23 -8.87
CA ASP A 125 22.54 1.00 -8.09
C ASP A 125 21.35 0.06 -8.38
N GLY A 126 20.63 0.31 -9.49
CA GLY A 126 19.49 -0.49 -9.90
C GLY A 126 18.22 -0.25 -9.08
N GLY A 127 18.10 0.92 -8.44
CA GLY A 127 16.90 1.38 -7.75
C GLY A 127 16.98 1.41 -6.22
N ASP A 128 18.13 1.08 -5.62
CA ASP A 128 18.28 1.11 -4.16
C ASP A 128 18.35 2.54 -3.61
N SER A 129 18.90 3.48 -4.41
CA SER A 129 18.88 4.91 -4.14
C SER A 129 18.61 5.74 -5.40
N TRP A 130 18.00 6.91 -5.20
CA TRP A 130 17.62 7.84 -6.28
C TRP A 130 18.12 9.24 -6.02
N HIS A 131 18.42 9.97 -7.09
CA HIS A 131 18.83 11.37 -7.06
C HIS A 131 17.94 12.14 -8.03
N ASN A 132 17.33 13.24 -7.58
CA ASN A 132 16.60 14.14 -8.47
C ASN A 132 17.60 14.92 -9.32
N MET A 133 17.46 14.80 -10.64
CA MET A 133 18.33 15.34 -11.68
C MET A 133 17.78 16.63 -12.31
N GLY A 134 16.77 17.25 -11.72
CA GLY A 134 16.22 18.54 -12.16
C GLY A 134 14.96 18.44 -13.02
N LEU A 135 14.64 19.56 -13.68
CA LEU A 135 13.33 19.84 -14.30
C LEU A 135 12.14 19.81 -13.31
N PRO A 136 12.25 20.45 -12.13
CA PRO A 136 11.23 20.32 -11.08
C PRO A 136 9.84 20.85 -11.47
N ASN A 137 9.78 21.77 -12.45
CA ASN A 137 8.56 22.39 -12.93
C ASN A 137 7.96 21.70 -14.17
N SER A 138 8.53 20.57 -14.61
CA SER A 138 8.06 19.85 -15.79
C SER A 138 6.65 19.29 -15.62
N GLU A 139 6.25 18.94 -14.39
CA GLU A 139 5.03 18.22 -13.99
C GLU A 139 4.87 16.82 -14.62
N ARG A 140 5.33 16.62 -15.86
CA ARG A 140 5.27 15.37 -16.63
C ARG A 140 6.50 15.21 -17.51
N ILE A 141 7.01 13.98 -17.56
CA ILE A 141 8.06 13.55 -18.48
C ILE A 141 7.52 12.34 -19.26
N SER A 142 7.30 12.48 -20.57
CA SER A 142 6.69 11.40 -21.37
C SER A 142 7.70 10.43 -21.97
N LYS A 143 8.95 10.85 -22.12
CA LYS A 143 10.03 10.01 -22.66
C LYS A 143 11.39 10.50 -22.18
N ILE A 144 12.27 9.55 -21.92
CA ILE A 144 13.70 9.77 -21.74
C ILE A 144 14.42 8.92 -22.77
N LEU A 145 15.44 9.48 -23.43
CA LEU A 145 16.31 8.74 -24.34
C LEU A 145 17.75 8.90 -23.87
N VAL A 146 18.46 7.79 -23.72
CA VAL A 146 19.91 7.78 -23.44
C VAL A 146 20.62 7.54 -24.76
N ASP A 147 21.63 8.36 -25.08
CA ASP A 147 22.44 8.20 -26.28
C ASP A 147 23.16 6.84 -26.26
N SER A 148 23.01 6.05 -27.34
CA SER A 148 23.58 4.71 -27.43
C SER A 148 25.11 4.70 -27.49
N LYS A 149 25.76 5.85 -27.67
CA LYS A 149 27.22 6.01 -27.74
C LYS A 149 27.80 6.77 -26.54
N ASP A 150 26.98 7.43 -25.73
CA ASP A 150 27.41 8.19 -24.54
C ASP A 150 26.32 8.28 -23.46
N SER A 151 26.50 7.54 -22.36
CA SER A 151 25.60 7.54 -21.19
C SER A 151 25.41 8.91 -20.51
N ASN A 152 26.28 9.90 -20.77
CA ASN A 152 26.10 11.26 -20.23
C ASN A 152 25.18 12.13 -21.08
N THR A 153 24.97 11.74 -22.34
CA THR A 153 24.07 12.44 -23.26
C THR A 153 22.67 11.86 -23.15
N VAL A 154 21.74 12.65 -22.59
CA VAL A 154 20.36 12.22 -22.33
C VAL A 154 19.39 13.29 -22.81
N TYR A 155 18.29 12.85 -23.41
CA TYR A 155 17.21 13.71 -23.89
C TYR A 155 15.95 13.46 -23.07
N ALA A 156 15.22 14.54 -22.74
CA ALA A 156 13.95 14.47 -22.03
C ALA A 156 12.85 15.16 -22.84
N CYS A 157 11.73 14.45 -23.03
CA CYS A 157 10.53 14.96 -23.66
C CYS A 157 9.56 15.44 -22.58
N VAL A 158 9.32 16.74 -22.53
CA VAL A 158 8.54 17.41 -21.49
C VAL A 158 7.24 17.97 -22.08
N PRO A 159 6.10 17.27 -21.87
CA PRO A 159 4.79 17.81 -22.22
C PRO A 159 4.46 19.06 -21.43
N GLY A 160 4.80 19.09 -20.13
CA GLY A 160 4.51 20.19 -19.21
C GLY A 160 3.23 20.04 -18.37
N ARG A 161 2.84 21.17 -17.79
CA ARG A 161 1.65 21.31 -16.93
C ARG A 161 0.35 21.14 -17.69
N LEU A 162 -0.51 20.20 -17.28
CA LEU A 162 -1.77 19.87 -17.96
C LEU A 162 -2.82 20.99 -17.86
N TRP A 163 -2.91 21.59 -16.68
CA TRP A 163 -3.99 22.50 -16.30
C TRP A 163 -3.64 23.99 -16.40
N SER A 164 -2.37 24.33 -16.61
CA SER A 164 -1.90 25.72 -16.76
C SER A 164 -0.77 25.90 -17.78
N ASP A 165 -0.60 27.11 -18.27
CA ASP A 165 0.51 27.50 -19.14
C ASP A 165 1.86 27.27 -18.44
N SER A 166 2.87 26.87 -19.20
CA SER A 166 4.18 26.57 -18.65
C SER A 166 5.27 26.82 -19.69
N GLU A 167 6.28 27.58 -19.28
CA GLU A 167 7.50 27.78 -20.07
C GLU A 167 8.41 26.55 -20.05
N ASP A 168 8.22 25.60 -19.13
CA ASP A 168 9.09 24.42 -18.95
C ASP A 168 8.85 23.31 -19.99
N ARG A 169 7.92 23.53 -20.92
CA ARG A 169 7.61 22.63 -22.03
C ARG A 169 8.73 22.59 -23.08
N GLY A 170 9.02 21.42 -23.63
CA GLY A 170 10.05 21.30 -24.68
C GLY A 170 10.75 19.95 -24.75
N VAL A 171 11.78 19.91 -25.61
CA VAL A 171 12.82 18.87 -25.57
C VAL A 171 14.02 19.44 -24.83
N TYR A 172 14.50 18.70 -23.85
CA TYR A 172 15.71 19.03 -23.10
C TYR A 172 16.82 18.03 -23.40
N LYS A 173 18.07 18.50 -23.29
CA LYS A 173 19.28 17.71 -23.42
C LYS A 173 20.21 17.98 -22.27
N THR A 174 20.86 16.94 -21.79
CA THR A 174 22.05 17.02 -20.93
C THR A 174 23.20 16.31 -21.63
N THR A 175 24.43 16.74 -21.37
CA THR A 175 25.67 16.06 -21.81
C THR A 175 26.62 15.81 -20.64
N ASP A 176 26.17 16.05 -19.40
CA ASP A 176 26.95 15.90 -18.17
C ASP A 176 26.33 14.89 -17.20
N GLY A 177 25.48 14.01 -17.74
CA GLY A 177 24.81 12.96 -16.98
C GLY A 177 23.69 13.49 -16.08
N GLY A 178 23.02 14.58 -16.48
CA GLY A 178 21.82 15.14 -15.85
C GLY A 178 22.08 16.23 -14.81
N LYS A 179 23.31 16.74 -14.69
CA LYS A 179 23.61 17.83 -13.73
C LYS A 179 23.07 19.16 -14.24
N THR A 180 23.12 19.38 -15.55
CA THR A 180 22.52 20.53 -16.22
C THR A 180 21.69 20.11 -17.43
N TRP A 181 20.64 20.87 -17.71
CA TRP A 181 19.72 20.62 -18.83
C TRP A 181 19.56 21.88 -19.68
N GLU A 182 19.71 21.71 -20.99
CA GLU A 182 19.47 22.73 -22.00
C GLU A 182 18.15 22.44 -22.73
N LYS A 183 17.29 23.44 -22.89
CA LYS A 183 16.09 23.33 -23.73
C LYS A 183 16.48 23.52 -25.19
N ILE A 184 16.49 22.44 -25.96
CA ILE A 184 16.97 22.40 -27.34
C ILE A 184 15.84 22.49 -28.38
N LEU A 185 14.57 22.33 -27.97
CA LEU A 185 13.40 22.57 -28.80
C LEU A 185 12.26 23.15 -27.96
N LYS A 186 11.77 24.33 -28.34
CA LYS A 186 10.66 25.05 -27.69
C LYS A 186 9.45 25.08 -28.62
N GLY A 187 8.25 24.90 -28.07
CA GLY A 187 7.00 25.09 -28.81
C GLY A 187 6.69 26.57 -29.10
N PRO A 188 5.76 26.86 -30.02
CA PRO A 188 5.40 28.23 -30.41
C PRO A 188 4.56 28.97 -29.35
N ASN A 189 4.00 28.26 -28.36
CA ASN A 189 3.19 28.84 -27.28
C ASN A 189 3.38 28.08 -25.94
N PRO A 190 2.94 28.66 -24.81
CA PRO A 190 3.07 28.05 -23.47
C PRO A 190 2.23 26.79 -23.21
N SER A 191 1.38 26.37 -24.14
CA SER A 191 0.62 25.11 -24.10
C SER A 191 1.20 24.02 -25.02
N THR A 192 2.30 24.31 -25.73
CA THR A 192 2.96 23.34 -26.61
C THR A 192 4.21 22.75 -25.98
N GLY A 193 4.22 21.45 -25.76
CA GLY A 193 5.37 20.70 -25.21
C GLY A 193 5.67 19.42 -25.96
N CYS A 194 6.78 18.76 -25.65
CA CYS A 194 7.14 17.51 -26.33
C CYS A 194 6.23 16.38 -25.83
N SER A 195 5.52 15.70 -26.74
CA SER A 195 4.70 14.53 -26.40
C SER A 195 5.39 13.20 -26.72
N MET A 196 6.23 13.17 -27.75
CA MET A 196 6.97 11.99 -28.16
C MET A 196 8.32 12.37 -28.79
N ILE A 197 9.34 11.55 -28.56
CA ILE A 197 10.65 11.68 -29.21
C ILE A 197 11.20 10.28 -29.49
N SER A 198 11.83 10.11 -30.65
CA SER A 198 12.49 8.87 -31.05
C SER A 198 13.85 9.15 -31.64
N MET A 199 14.82 8.31 -31.33
CA MET A 199 16.21 8.41 -31.77
C MET A 199 16.56 7.25 -32.69
N ASN A 200 17.39 7.51 -33.70
CA ASN A 200 18.05 6.46 -34.45
C ASN A 200 19.12 5.79 -33.56
N PRO A 201 18.99 4.50 -33.19
CA PRO A 201 19.95 3.86 -32.28
C PRO A 201 21.34 3.66 -32.91
N GLN A 202 21.46 3.70 -34.24
CA GLN A 202 22.73 3.56 -34.98
C GLN A 202 23.44 4.92 -35.17
N ASP A 203 22.67 6.01 -35.25
CA ASP A 203 23.17 7.39 -35.27
C ASP A 203 22.36 8.30 -34.32
N PRO A 204 22.77 8.38 -33.04
CA PRO A 204 22.08 9.13 -31.99
C PRO A 204 21.92 10.64 -32.24
N LYS A 205 22.57 11.19 -33.27
CA LYS A 205 22.38 12.58 -33.71
C LYS A 205 21.13 12.78 -34.55
N VAL A 206 20.53 11.70 -35.05
CA VAL A 206 19.28 11.73 -35.80
C VAL A 206 18.11 11.45 -34.86
N LEU A 207 17.27 12.45 -34.62
CA LEU A 207 16.08 12.33 -33.78
C LEU A 207 14.86 12.92 -34.48
N PHE A 208 13.69 12.39 -34.12
CA PHE A 208 12.39 12.94 -34.45
C PHE A 208 11.67 13.33 -33.17
N ALA A 209 11.11 14.54 -33.12
CA ALA A 209 10.38 15.05 -31.97
C ALA A 209 8.99 15.53 -32.40
N ALA A 210 7.98 15.13 -31.62
CA ALA A 210 6.60 15.60 -31.74
C ALA A 210 6.31 16.61 -30.64
N MET A 211 5.94 17.81 -31.04
CA MET A 211 5.46 18.87 -30.16
C MET A 211 3.93 18.89 -30.21
N TRP A 212 3.29 18.90 -29.05
CA TRP A 212 1.86 18.79 -28.87
C TRP A 212 1.31 20.02 -28.15
N ASP A 213 0.42 20.74 -28.81
CA ASP A 213 -0.33 21.84 -28.22
C ASP A 213 -1.59 21.30 -27.53
N PHE A 214 -1.65 21.38 -26.20
CA PHE A 214 -2.78 20.85 -25.45
C PHE A 214 -3.05 21.56 -24.14
N ARG A 215 -4.31 21.48 -23.71
CA ARG A 215 -4.79 22.06 -22.45
C ARG A 215 -5.98 21.26 -21.92
N ARG A 216 -5.99 21.00 -20.61
CA ARG A 216 -7.24 20.69 -19.89
C ARG A 216 -7.69 21.86 -19.03
N LYS A 217 -9.00 21.96 -18.86
CA LYS A 217 -9.71 22.75 -17.86
C LYS A 217 -10.77 21.85 -17.23
N GLY A 218 -11.34 22.24 -16.09
CA GLY A 218 -12.33 21.42 -15.38
C GLY A 218 -13.56 21.00 -16.22
N TRP A 219 -13.80 21.64 -17.37
CA TRP A 219 -14.96 21.43 -18.24
C TRP A 219 -14.63 21.19 -19.72
N THR A 220 -13.35 21.14 -20.09
CA THR A 220 -12.97 20.93 -21.49
C THR A 220 -11.54 20.43 -21.63
N PHE A 221 -11.31 19.68 -22.69
CA PHE A 221 -10.01 19.24 -23.13
C PHE A 221 -9.76 19.71 -24.56
N ARG A 222 -8.53 20.12 -24.86
CA ARG A 222 -8.09 20.52 -26.20
C ARG A 222 -6.81 19.76 -26.57
N SER A 223 -6.86 19.03 -27.68
CA SER A 223 -5.70 18.50 -28.41
C SER A 223 -5.57 19.25 -29.74
N GLY A 224 -4.48 19.98 -29.93
CA GLY A 224 -4.26 20.81 -31.12
C GLY A 224 -5.08 22.11 -31.09
N GLY A 225 -5.74 22.50 -32.18
CA GLY A 225 -6.52 23.74 -32.24
C GLY A 225 -7.78 23.76 -31.35
N GLU A 226 -8.36 24.93 -31.12
CA GLU A 226 -9.63 25.12 -30.38
C GLU A 226 -10.85 24.46 -31.06
N SER A 227 -10.70 24.04 -32.32
CA SER A 227 -11.70 23.29 -33.08
C SER A 227 -10.97 22.43 -34.14
N PRO A 228 -11.68 21.53 -34.85
CA PRO A 228 -11.08 20.69 -35.89
C PRO A 228 -10.28 21.44 -36.96
N THR A 229 -10.60 22.72 -37.22
CA THR A 229 -9.97 23.53 -38.27
C THR A 229 -9.20 24.74 -37.74
N ALA A 230 -9.19 24.97 -36.43
CA ALA A 230 -8.47 26.09 -35.84
C ALA A 230 -6.93 25.86 -35.88
N PRO A 231 -6.11 26.92 -36.00
CA PRO A 231 -4.66 26.79 -35.92
C PRO A 231 -4.21 26.07 -34.65
N SER A 232 -3.16 25.25 -34.78
CA SER A 232 -2.57 24.47 -33.69
C SER A 232 -1.08 24.78 -33.57
N GLY A 233 -0.55 24.82 -32.35
CA GLY A 233 0.87 24.87 -32.08
C GLY A 233 1.61 23.53 -32.24
N SER A 234 0.90 22.42 -32.45
CA SER A 234 1.52 21.11 -32.65
C SER A 234 2.42 21.09 -33.89
N GLY A 235 3.52 20.34 -33.81
CA GLY A 235 4.50 20.24 -34.89
C GLY A 235 5.32 18.97 -34.82
N PHE A 236 5.95 18.62 -35.95
CA PHE A 236 6.75 17.40 -36.08
C PHE A 236 8.12 17.78 -36.62
N PHE A 237 9.18 17.42 -35.90
CA PHE A 237 10.52 17.95 -36.18
C PHE A 237 11.53 16.83 -36.33
N LYS A 238 12.54 17.08 -37.18
CA LYS A 238 13.71 16.21 -37.33
C LYS A 238 15.00 16.99 -37.10
N THR A 239 15.94 16.37 -36.41
CA THR A 239 17.33 16.84 -36.30
C THR A 239 18.26 15.76 -36.83
N THR A 240 19.43 16.16 -37.34
CA THR A 240 20.53 15.27 -37.74
C THR A 240 21.86 15.66 -37.08
N ASP A 241 21.83 16.60 -36.12
CA ASP A 241 23.00 17.15 -35.45
C ASP A 241 22.93 17.03 -33.92
N GLY A 242 22.06 16.16 -33.41
CA GLY A 242 21.87 15.95 -31.97
C GLY A 242 21.10 17.09 -31.30
N GLY A 243 20.30 17.83 -32.07
CA GLY A 243 19.33 18.80 -31.60
C GLY A 243 19.80 20.25 -31.57
N ALA A 244 20.95 20.56 -32.19
CA ALA A 244 21.40 21.95 -32.37
C ALA A 244 20.53 22.70 -33.38
N THR A 245 20.04 22.00 -34.41
CA THR A 245 19.04 22.51 -35.35
C THR A 245 17.92 21.51 -35.58
N TRP A 246 16.73 22.03 -35.94
CA TRP A 246 15.52 21.24 -36.18
C TRP A 246 14.84 21.69 -37.47
N GLN A 247 14.47 20.73 -38.31
CA GLN A 247 13.64 20.90 -39.49
C GLN A 247 12.18 20.59 -39.15
N ASP A 248 11.25 21.52 -39.40
CA ASP A 248 9.80 21.24 -39.34
C ASP A 248 9.42 20.32 -40.52
N LEU A 249 8.71 19.24 -40.21
CA LEU A 249 8.18 18.26 -41.15
C LEU A 249 6.68 18.51 -41.31
N ASP A 250 6.28 18.98 -42.49
CA ASP A 250 4.89 19.21 -42.87
C ASP A 250 4.62 18.73 -44.31
N ASP A 251 3.42 18.98 -44.83
CA ASP A 251 3.02 18.59 -46.18
C ASP A 251 3.86 19.26 -47.29
N LYS A 252 4.60 20.34 -46.97
CA LYS A 252 5.47 21.07 -47.91
C LYS A 252 6.92 20.59 -47.84
N SER A 253 7.44 20.32 -46.64
CA SER A 253 8.82 19.89 -46.43
C SER A 253 9.01 18.36 -46.46
N ALA A 254 7.93 17.60 -46.22
CA ALA A 254 7.91 16.14 -46.18
C ALA A 254 6.65 15.59 -46.87
N LYS A 255 6.75 15.37 -48.18
CA LYS A 255 5.62 14.97 -49.04
C LYS A 255 4.90 13.73 -48.51
N GLY A 256 3.58 13.80 -48.42
CA GLY A 256 2.69 12.69 -48.03
C GLY A 256 2.07 12.81 -46.63
N LEU A 257 2.58 13.72 -45.80
CA LEU A 257 1.96 14.09 -44.53
C LEU A 257 0.62 14.83 -44.73
N PRO A 258 -0.32 14.76 -43.77
CA PRO A 258 -1.61 15.42 -43.89
C PRO A 258 -1.48 16.93 -43.62
N ALA A 259 -2.41 17.73 -44.15
CA ALA A 259 -2.42 19.16 -43.86
C ALA A 259 -2.64 19.45 -42.36
N LYS A 260 -2.01 20.53 -41.85
CA LYS A 260 -2.30 21.11 -40.53
C LYS A 260 -3.75 21.67 -40.48
N PRO A 261 -4.40 21.81 -39.32
CA PRO A 261 -3.86 21.67 -37.95
C PRO A 261 -3.71 20.21 -37.49
N TRP A 262 -2.77 19.98 -36.58
CA TRP A 262 -2.52 18.69 -35.95
C TRP A 262 -2.77 18.71 -34.45
N GLY A 263 -3.11 17.56 -33.88
CA GLY A 263 -3.22 17.31 -32.44
C GLY A 263 -1.96 16.61 -31.89
N ARG A 264 -2.12 15.51 -31.14
CA ARG A 264 -1.01 14.70 -30.64
C ARG A 264 -0.38 13.87 -31.77
N ILE A 265 0.94 13.71 -31.74
CA ILE A 265 1.69 12.89 -32.70
C ILE A 265 2.49 11.84 -31.92
N ALA A 266 2.36 10.58 -32.33
CA ALA A 266 3.29 9.52 -31.96
C ALA A 266 4.34 9.37 -33.07
N VAL A 267 5.60 9.14 -32.72
CA VAL A 267 6.67 8.84 -33.66
C VAL A 267 7.58 7.76 -33.10
N THR A 268 8.02 6.84 -33.96
CA THR A 268 9.00 5.81 -33.60
C THR A 268 9.86 5.45 -34.80
N VAL A 269 11.17 5.30 -34.56
CA VAL A 269 12.16 4.85 -35.56
C VAL A 269 12.33 3.35 -35.39
N ALA A 270 12.29 2.59 -36.48
CA ALA A 270 12.48 1.14 -36.44
C ALA A 270 13.93 0.80 -36.02
N PRO A 271 14.15 0.08 -34.90
CA PRO A 271 15.52 -0.20 -34.42
C PRO A 271 16.35 -1.06 -35.39
N SER A 272 15.70 -2.01 -36.07
CA SER A 272 16.34 -2.92 -37.04
C SER A 272 16.75 -2.22 -38.34
N LYS A 273 16.01 -1.18 -38.75
CA LYS A 273 16.21 -0.45 -40.01
C LYS A 273 15.83 1.02 -39.85
N PRO A 274 16.74 1.90 -39.37
CA PRO A 274 16.40 3.27 -38.98
C PRO A 274 15.93 4.21 -40.09
N ASP A 275 16.02 3.81 -41.36
CA ASP A 275 15.35 4.53 -42.48
C ASP A 275 13.83 4.39 -42.42
N VAL A 276 13.32 3.36 -41.74
CA VAL A 276 11.89 3.16 -41.52
C VAL A 276 11.43 3.92 -40.28
N VAL A 277 10.50 4.84 -40.47
CA VAL A 277 9.93 5.68 -39.41
C VAL A 277 8.41 5.63 -39.51
N TYR A 278 7.74 5.41 -38.37
CA TYR A 278 6.29 5.47 -38.27
C TYR A 278 5.87 6.71 -37.50
N ALA A 279 4.77 7.34 -37.93
CA ALA A 279 4.13 8.42 -37.22
C ALA A 279 2.61 8.29 -37.25
N MET A 280 1.95 8.29 -36.09
CA MET A 280 0.50 8.47 -36.02
C MET A 280 0.23 9.95 -35.76
N ILE A 281 -0.51 10.60 -36.65
CA ILE A 281 -0.76 12.04 -36.61
C ILE A 281 -2.25 12.28 -36.41
N GLU A 282 -2.62 12.90 -35.28
CA GLU A 282 -3.96 13.42 -35.08
C GLU A 282 -4.21 14.62 -36.00
N SER A 283 -5.26 14.55 -36.83
CA SER A 283 -5.71 15.64 -37.70
C SER A 283 -7.20 15.45 -38.04
N THR A 284 -7.78 16.33 -38.84
CA THR A 284 -9.12 16.08 -39.42
C THR A 284 -9.16 14.82 -40.31
N ARG A 285 -7.99 14.30 -40.68
CA ARG A 285 -7.78 13.03 -41.36
C ARG A 285 -6.70 12.23 -40.63
N SER A 286 -6.91 11.97 -39.33
CA SER A 286 -6.00 11.17 -38.52
C SER A 286 -5.64 9.86 -39.20
N ALA A 287 -4.36 9.49 -39.15
CA ALA A 287 -3.87 8.24 -39.73
C ALA A 287 -2.47 7.89 -39.21
N LEU A 288 -2.08 6.62 -39.41
CA LEU A 288 -0.71 6.16 -39.38
C LEU A 288 -0.02 6.48 -40.71
N PHE A 289 1.19 6.98 -40.63
CA PHE A 289 2.09 7.24 -41.74
C PHE A 289 3.38 6.45 -41.58
N ARG A 290 3.94 6.00 -42.71
CA ARG A 290 5.23 5.33 -42.78
C ARG A 290 6.16 6.07 -43.75
N SER A 291 7.41 6.21 -43.35
CA SER A 291 8.53 6.60 -44.22
C SER A 291 9.49 5.43 -44.34
N ASP A 292 10.09 5.25 -45.52
CA ASP A 292 11.16 4.27 -45.80
C ASP A 292 12.49 4.95 -46.15
N ASP A 293 12.58 6.27 -46.01
CA ASP A 293 13.74 7.09 -46.41
C ASP A 293 14.17 8.10 -45.32
N ALA A 294 14.01 7.70 -44.06
CA ALA A 294 14.33 8.47 -42.86
C ALA A 294 13.55 9.80 -42.79
N GLY A 295 12.26 9.79 -43.13
CA GLY A 295 11.32 10.89 -42.96
C GLY A 295 11.33 11.94 -44.08
N LYS A 296 11.92 11.66 -45.25
CA LYS A 296 11.91 12.59 -46.40
C LYS A 296 10.57 12.52 -47.14
N THR A 297 10.03 11.31 -47.30
CA THR A 297 8.71 11.07 -47.87
C THR A 297 7.89 10.12 -46.98
N TRP A 298 6.58 10.30 -47.03
CA TRP A 298 5.63 9.57 -46.18
C TRP A 298 4.48 8.99 -46.99
N GLN A 299 3.93 7.87 -46.52
CA GLN A 299 2.77 7.19 -47.09
C GLN A 299 1.74 6.96 -45.98
N GLU A 300 0.47 7.34 -46.22
CA GLU A 300 -0.68 6.99 -45.36
C GLU A 300 -0.83 5.45 -45.39
N ALA A 301 -0.80 4.81 -44.22
CA ALA A 301 -0.80 3.36 -44.08
C ALA A 301 -2.14 2.83 -43.56
N ASP A 302 -2.63 3.35 -42.43
CA ASP A 302 -3.92 2.95 -41.84
C ASP A 302 -4.65 4.15 -41.21
N ARG A 303 -5.98 4.17 -41.35
CA ARG A 303 -6.88 5.18 -40.75
C ARG A 303 -8.13 4.56 -40.16
N SER A 304 -8.07 3.27 -39.84
CA SER A 304 -9.17 2.55 -39.21
C SER A 304 -9.51 3.18 -37.86
N ASN A 305 -10.74 2.98 -37.39
CA ASN A 305 -11.16 3.46 -36.07
C ASN A 305 -10.26 2.95 -34.94
N TRP A 306 -9.65 1.77 -35.10
CA TRP A 306 -8.68 1.23 -34.16
C TRP A 306 -7.41 2.11 -34.16
N MET A 307 -6.80 2.36 -35.33
CA MET A 307 -5.61 3.21 -35.40
C MET A 307 -5.82 4.63 -34.88
N VAL A 308 -6.96 5.25 -35.18
CA VAL A 308 -7.20 6.68 -34.86
C VAL A 308 -7.93 6.88 -33.54
N TRP A 309 -8.16 5.82 -32.76
CA TRP A 309 -8.87 5.91 -31.48
C TRP A 309 -8.13 6.80 -30.49
N ARG A 310 -8.83 7.83 -29.99
CA ARG A 310 -8.42 8.79 -28.94
C ARG A 310 -6.91 9.11 -28.94
N PRO A 311 -6.40 9.82 -29.96
CA PRO A 311 -4.96 10.02 -30.11
C PRO A 311 -4.29 10.68 -28.90
N PHE A 312 -4.98 11.57 -28.19
CA PHE A 312 -4.42 12.18 -26.99
C PHE A 312 -4.08 11.17 -25.88
N TYR A 313 -4.75 10.01 -25.84
CA TYR A 313 -4.61 9.00 -24.79
C TYR A 313 -3.78 7.80 -25.27
N PHE A 314 -3.91 7.39 -26.54
CA PHE A 314 -3.28 6.18 -27.09
C PHE A 314 -2.20 6.43 -28.16
N ALA A 315 -1.63 7.64 -28.24
CA ALA A 315 -0.53 7.95 -29.16
C ALA A 315 0.82 7.39 -28.67
N ASN A 316 1.02 6.07 -28.80
CA ASN A 316 2.31 5.40 -28.65
C ASN A 316 2.50 4.37 -29.77
N LEU A 317 3.74 4.18 -30.22
CA LEU A 317 4.09 3.21 -31.27
C LEU A 317 5.38 2.48 -30.88
N ILE A 318 5.36 1.16 -30.94
CA ILE A 318 6.49 0.30 -30.62
C ILE A 318 6.78 -0.55 -31.84
N VAL A 319 7.99 -0.44 -32.40
CA VAL A 319 8.44 -1.32 -33.50
C VAL A 319 9.25 -2.45 -32.91
N ASP A 320 9.04 -3.65 -33.43
CA ASP A 320 9.80 -4.82 -33.06
C ASP A 320 11.31 -4.60 -33.29
N PRO A 321 12.19 -4.96 -32.34
CA PRO A 321 13.62 -4.69 -32.44
C PRO A 321 14.33 -5.45 -33.56
N LYS A 322 13.70 -6.49 -34.14
CA LYS A 322 14.26 -7.34 -35.20
C LYS A 322 13.50 -7.25 -36.53
N ASN A 323 12.30 -6.69 -36.57
CA ASN A 323 11.49 -6.60 -37.78
C ASN A 323 10.80 -5.23 -37.90
N GLU A 324 11.25 -4.42 -38.86
CA GLU A 324 10.73 -3.06 -39.08
C GLU A 324 9.27 -3.03 -39.55
N ASN A 325 8.72 -4.17 -40.01
CA ASN A 325 7.32 -4.27 -40.44
C ASN A 325 6.38 -4.70 -39.32
N LYS A 326 6.91 -5.15 -38.18
CA LYS A 326 6.09 -5.51 -37.01
C LYS A 326 5.98 -4.31 -36.06
N VAL A 327 4.78 -3.75 -35.95
CA VAL A 327 4.51 -2.53 -35.16
C VAL A 327 3.29 -2.73 -34.27
N TYR A 328 3.45 -2.37 -33.00
CA TYR A 328 2.42 -2.40 -31.97
C TYR A 328 1.95 -0.97 -31.69
N LYS A 329 0.64 -0.81 -31.49
CA LYS A 329 0.03 0.42 -30.97
C LYS A 329 -0.77 0.09 -29.72
N PRO A 330 -0.30 0.52 -28.53
CA PRO A 330 -1.12 0.58 -27.33
C PRO A 330 -2.39 1.39 -27.60
N ASP A 331 -3.54 0.88 -27.14
CA ASP A 331 -4.87 1.36 -27.47
C ASP A 331 -5.88 0.85 -26.42
N LEU A 332 -7.18 1.14 -26.61
CA LEU A 332 -8.26 0.49 -25.84
C LEU A 332 -8.10 -1.05 -25.81
N THR A 333 -7.61 -1.64 -26.89
CA THR A 333 -7.09 -3.01 -26.93
C THR A 333 -5.82 -3.03 -27.76
N LEU A 334 -4.77 -3.69 -27.30
CA LEU A 334 -3.48 -3.68 -28.00
C LEU A 334 -3.64 -4.19 -29.45
N ILE A 335 -3.24 -3.36 -30.42
CA ILE A 335 -3.21 -3.75 -31.83
C ILE A 335 -1.79 -3.93 -32.36
N MET A 336 -1.64 -4.81 -33.33
CA MET A 336 -0.37 -5.12 -33.98
C MET A 336 -0.55 -5.26 -35.49
N SER A 337 0.44 -4.79 -36.22
CA SER A 337 0.63 -5.05 -37.65
C SER A 337 1.92 -5.86 -37.86
N GLU A 338 1.91 -6.75 -38.85
CA GLU A 338 3.11 -7.49 -39.30
C GLU A 338 3.54 -7.12 -40.73
N ASP A 339 2.77 -6.27 -41.41
CA ASP A 339 2.92 -5.92 -42.82
C ASP A 339 3.32 -4.45 -43.03
N GLY A 340 3.86 -3.83 -41.98
CA GLY A 340 4.36 -2.48 -42.03
C GLY A 340 3.29 -1.41 -41.86
N GLY A 341 2.25 -1.70 -41.09
CA GLY A 341 1.15 -0.79 -40.77
C GLY A 341 0.04 -0.75 -41.80
N LYS A 342 -0.03 -1.69 -42.75
CA LYS A 342 -1.08 -1.72 -43.78
C LYS A 342 -2.35 -2.41 -43.28
N SER A 343 -2.20 -3.35 -42.36
CA SER A 343 -3.32 -3.99 -41.65
C SER A 343 -2.96 -4.25 -40.19
N PHE A 344 -3.98 -4.23 -39.32
CA PHE A 344 -3.84 -4.43 -37.88
C PHE A 344 -4.81 -5.49 -37.36
N SER A 345 -4.38 -6.26 -36.37
CA SER A 345 -5.20 -7.18 -35.58
C SER A 345 -5.16 -6.82 -34.10
N GLY A 346 -6.25 -7.09 -33.38
CA GLY A 346 -6.29 -6.98 -31.92
C GLY A 346 -5.66 -8.20 -31.26
N ILE A 347 -4.63 -7.97 -30.44
CA ILE A 347 -3.84 -9.01 -29.75
C ILE A 347 -3.95 -8.87 -28.22
N GLY A 348 -4.88 -8.10 -27.67
CA GLY A 348 -5.04 -7.86 -26.22
C GLY A 348 -6.28 -8.49 -25.58
N ASN A 349 -7.05 -9.32 -26.30
CA ASN A 349 -8.46 -9.58 -25.97
C ASN A 349 -8.74 -10.32 -24.64
N ALA A 350 -7.73 -10.90 -23.99
CA ALA A 350 -7.85 -11.54 -22.67
C ALA A 350 -7.20 -10.74 -21.53
N ALA A 351 -6.53 -9.64 -21.87
CA ALA A 351 -6.02 -8.67 -20.92
C ALA A 351 -7.09 -7.59 -20.63
N HIS A 352 -6.77 -6.68 -19.73
CA HIS A 352 -7.59 -5.50 -19.53
C HIS A 352 -7.48 -4.57 -20.77
N GLY A 353 -8.34 -3.55 -20.83
CA GLY A 353 -8.23 -2.50 -21.85
C GLY A 353 -7.26 -1.38 -21.46
N ASP A 354 -7.14 -0.39 -22.35
CA ASP A 354 -6.36 0.84 -22.16
C ASP A 354 -4.85 0.59 -21.98
N PHE A 355 -4.23 0.00 -23.00
CA PHE A 355 -2.80 -0.22 -23.05
C PHE A 355 -2.04 1.09 -23.25
N HIS A 356 -0.92 1.24 -22.53
CA HIS A 356 -0.05 2.41 -22.61
C HIS A 356 1.39 2.10 -23.03
N THR A 357 1.86 0.89 -22.73
CA THR A 357 3.26 0.52 -22.96
C THR A 357 3.41 -0.95 -23.32
N VAL A 358 4.37 -1.25 -24.20
CA VAL A 358 4.80 -2.60 -24.54
C VAL A 358 6.34 -2.61 -24.58
N TRP A 359 6.93 -3.55 -23.86
CA TRP A 359 8.32 -3.93 -24.01
C TRP A 359 8.40 -5.23 -24.81
N VAL A 360 9.15 -5.18 -25.92
CA VAL A 360 9.43 -6.35 -26.77
C VAL A 360 10.82 -6.85 -26.44
N ASN A 361 10.94 -8.12 -26.06
CA ASN A 361 12.23 -8.69 -25.72
C ASN A 361 13.15 -8.75 -26.95
N PRO A 362 14.31 -8.07 -26.93
CA PRO A 362 15.20 -8.03 -28.09
C PRO A 362 15.82 -9.40 -28.41
N ASP A 363 15.91 -10.31 -27.44
CA ASP A 363 16.47 -11.65 -27.67
C ASP A 363 15.44 -12.63 -28.21
N ASN A 364 14.16 -12.47 -27.85
CA ASN A 364 13.05 -13.30 -28.30
C ASN A 364 11.76 -12.47 -28.41
N THR A 365 11.39 -12.09 -29.62
CA THR A 365 10.29 -11.15 -29.91
C THR A 365 8.88 -11.70 -29.65
N ASP A 366 8.76 -12.99 -29.33
CA ASP A 366 7.50 -13.57 -28.84
C ASP A 366 7.26 -13.27 -27.35
N HIS A 367 8.31 -12.88 -26.61
CA HIS A 367 8.18 -12.47 -25.23
C HIS A 367 7.88 -10.97 -25.14
N LEU A 368 6.64 -10.65 -24.75
CA LEU A 368 6.15 -9.28 -24.54
C LEU A 368 5.85 -9.04 -23.06
N ILE A 369 6.10 -7.82 -22.60
CA ILE A 369 5.56 -7.30 -21.35
C ILE A 369 4.76 -6.06 -21.67
N ALA A 370 3.48 -6.03 -21.33
CA ALA A 370 2.60 -4.91 -21.56
C ALA A 370 2.10 -4.31 -20.24
N GLY A 371 1.79 -3.01 -20.28
CA GLY A 371 1.16 -2.28 -19.20
C GLY A 371 -0.11 -1.59 -19.69
N ASP A 372 -1.18 -1.73 -18.92
CA ASP A 372 -2.50 -1.14 -19.18
C ASP A 372 -3.12 -0.61 -17.89
N ASP A 373 -4.40 -0.20 -17.93
CA ASP A 373 -5.13 0.31 -16.76
C ASP A 373 -5.41 -0.78 -15.69
N GLY A 374 -5.27 -2.06 -16.03
CA GLY A 374 -5.48 -3.22 -15.16
C GLY A 374 -4.18 -3.94 -14.72
N GLY A 375 -3.01 -3.33 -14.94
CA GLY A 375 -1.72 -3.78 -14.42
C GLY A 375 -0.70 -4.20 -15.49
N VAL A 376 0.06 -5.25 -15.18
CA VAL A 376 1.14 -5.78 -16.03
C VAL A 376 0.73 -7.13 -16.59
N TRP A 377 1.03 -7.34 -17.88
CA TRP A 377 0.72 -8.56 -18.61
C TRP A 377 1.95 -9.11 -19.31
N TYR A 378 2.07 -10.43 -19.32
CA TYR A 378 3.17 -11.15 -19.97
C TYR A 378 2.62 -12.03 -21.09
N SER A 379 3.27 -12.01 -22.24
CA SER A 379 2.99 -12.96 -23.33
C SER A 379 4.29 -13.63 -23.75
N TYR A 380 4.22 -14.91 -24.11
CA TYR A 380 5.36 -15.71 -24.58
C TYR A 380 5.15 -16.26 -25.99
N ASP A 381 4.09 -15.80 -26.67
CA ASP A 381 3.66 -16.25 -27.99
C ASP A 381 3.32 -15.06 -28.93
N GLY A 382 3.96 -13.91 -28.69
CA GLY A 382 3.83 -12.73 -29.53
C GLY A 382 2.53 -11.94 -29.32
N GLY A 383 1.88 -12.10 -28.18
CA GLY A 383 0.64 -11.42 -27.80
C GLY A 383 -0.63 -12.23 -28.06
N ASN A 384 -0.54 -13.51 -28.43
CA ASN A 384 -1.76 -14.32 -28.65
C ASN A 384 -2.44 -14.71 -27.34
N THR A 385 -1.65 -15.00 -26.30
CA THR A 385 -2.13 -15.26 -24.94
C THR A 385 -1.38 -14.44 -23.90
N TRP A 386 -2.07 -14.12 -22.81
CA TRP A 386 -1.57 -13.22 -21.76
C TRP A 386 -1.69 -13.83 -20.37
N TRP A 387 -0.67 -13.59 -19.58
CA TRP A 387 -0.61 -13.90 -18.16
C TRP A 387 -0.64 -12.60 -17.35
N LYS A 388 -1.57 -12.49 -16.39
CA LYS A 388 -1.68 -11.31 -15.51
C LYS A 388 -0.66 -11.35 -14.37
N GLY A 389 0.04 -10.23 -14.15
CA GLY A 389 0.83 -9.98 -12.95
C GLY A 389 -0.05 -9.65 -11.74
N ASN A 390 -0.44 -10.67 -10.97
CA ASN A 390 -1.35 -10.57 -9.82
C ASN A 390 -0.66 -10.19 -8.49
N ASN A 391 0.47 -9.48 -8.56
CA ASN A 391 1.34 -9.21 -7.41
C ASN A 391 1.74 -7.72 -7.27
N LEU A 392 1.06 -6.82 -7.98
CA LEU A 392 1.26 -5.37 -7.90
C LEU A 392 0.06 -4.66 -7.25
N PRO A 393 0.14 -4.26 -5.98
CA PRO A 393 -0.95 -3.55 -5.28
C PRO A 393 -0.94 -2.06 -5.62
N VAL A 394 -1.18 -1.73 -6.90
CA VAL A 394 -1.14 -0.36 -7.45
C VAL A 394 -2.52 0.18 -7.83
N SER A 395 -3.58 -0.39 -7.25
CA SER A 395 -4.95 0.04 -7.49
C SER A 395 -5.22 1.49 -7.09
N GLN A 396 -6.09 2.14 -7.87
CA GLN A 396 -6.37 3.57 -7.82
C GLN A 396 -7.75 3.87 -7.22
N PHE A 397 -7.87 3.78 -5.89
CA PHE A 397 -9.13 4.06 -5.20
C PHE A 397 -9.50 5.54 -5.25
N TYR A 398 -10.78 5.81 -5.44
CA TYR A 398 -11.37 7.14 -5.30
C TYR A 398 -11.87 7.37 -3.88
N HIS A 399 -12.68 6.44 -3.38
CA HIS A 399 -13.37 6.54 -2.10
C HIS A 399 -13.26 5.23 -1.32
N VAL A 400 -13.45 5.29 0.00
CA VAL A 400 -13.50 4.10 0.86
C VAL A 400 -14.66 4.18 1.84
N SER A 401 -15.32 3.06 2.08
CA SER A 401 -16.22 2.88 3.22
C SER A 401 -15.99 1.52 3.89
N VAL A 402 -16.61 1.33 5.04
CA VAL A 402 -16.49 0.12 5.86
C VAL A 402 -17.85 -0.28 6.42
N ASP A 403 -18.04 -1.57 6.67
CA ASP A 403 -19.18 -2.08 7.43
C ASP A 403 -18.84 -2.25 8.93
N ASN A 404 -19.74 -2.90 9.68
CA ASN A 404 -19.52 -3.26 11.09
C ASN A 404 -19.38 -4.78 11.30
N ALA A 405 -19.08 -5.58 10.27
CA ALA A 405 -18.80 -7.00 10.45
C ALA A 405 -17.56 -7.21 11.34
N ASP A 406 -17.35 -8.41 11.90
CA ASP A 406 -16.15 -8.71 12.71
C ASP A 406 -15.48 -10.03 12.24
N PRO A 407 -14.38 -9.96 11.46
CA PRO A 407 -13.72 -8.75 10.94
C PRO A 407 -14.60 -7.94 9.98
N TYR A 408 -14.31 -6.64 9.83
CA TYR A 408 -15.07 -5.76 8.94
C TYR A 408 -14.61 -5.88 7.48
N HIS A 409 -15.46 -5.48 6.54
CA HIS A 409 -15.11 -5.36 5.13
C HIS A 409 -14.80 -3.92 4.75
N VAL A 410 -13.94 -3.75 3.75
CA VAL A 410 -13.66 -2.47 3.09
C VAL A 410 -14.34 -2.45 1.72
N PHE A 411 -14.90 -1.30 1.35
CA PHE A 411 -15.56 -1.09 0.07
C PHE A 411 -14.95 0.12 -0.62
N GLY A 412 -14.82 0.08 -1.95
CA GLY A 412 -14.36 1.24 -2.70
C GLY A 412 -14.38 1.04 -4.21
N GLY A 413 -14.45 2.15 -4.92
CA GLY A 413 -14.39 2.19 -6.39
C GLY A 413 -13.03 2.62 -6.93
N LEU A 414 -12.69 2.08 -8.10
CA LEU A 414 -11.39 2.24 -8.75
C LEU A 414 -11.49 2.88 -10.13
N GLN A 415 -10.46 3.65 -10.51
CA GLN A 415 -10.25 4.10 -11.89
C GLN A 415 -10.20 2.90 -12.85
N ASP A 416 -11.06 2.89 -13.87
CA ASP A 416 -11.18 1.85 -14.92
C ASP A 416 -11.34 0.40 -14.41
N ASN A 417 -11.52 0.19 -13.10
CA ASN A 417 -11.37 -1.12 -12.47
C ASN A 417 -12.50 -1.43 -11.49
N SER A 418 -13.75 -1.04 -11.78
CA SER A 418 -14.94 -1.46 -11.03
C SER A 418 -15.03 -0.98 -9.58
N VAL A 419 -16.11 -1.39 -8.90
CA VAL A 419 -16.32 -1.26 -7.45
C VAL A 419 -16.08 -2.61 -6.78
N TRP A 420 -15.39 -2.61 -5.63
CA TRP A 420 -14.96 -3.82 -4.94
C TRP A 420 -15.28 -3.81 -3.44
N MET A 421 -15.42 -5.02 -2.90
CA MET A 421 -15.43 -5.33 -1.48
C MET A 421 -14.22 -6.22 -1.15
N GLY A 422 -13.57 -6.00 -0.01
CA GLY A 422 -12.45 -6.81 0.46
C GLY A 422 -12.47 -7.05 1.97
N ASP A 423 -11.88 -8.15 2.41
CA ASP A 423 -11.70 -8.43 3.84
C ASP A 423 -10.65 -7.51 4.48
N SER A 424 -10.90 -7.04 5.71
CA SER A 424 -9.84 -6.36 6.50
C SER A 424 -8.84 -7.34 7.13
N GLN A 425 -9.20 -8.61 7.26
CA GLN A 425 -8.41 -9.69 7.86
C GLN A 425 -8.92 -11.06 7.38
N TYR A 426 -8.02 -11.97 7.03
CA TYR A 426 -8.37 -13.35 6.66
C TYR A 426 -7.23 -14.33 7.04
N PRO A 427 -7.51 -15.59 7.41
CA PRO A 427 -6.46 -16.60 7.64
C PRO A 427 -5.43 -16.71 6.50
N GLY A 428 -4.14 -16.57 6.83
CA GLY A 428 -3.07 -16.53 5.82
C GLY A 428 -2.87 -15.16 5.14
N GLY A 429 -3.69 -14.15 5.46
CA GLY A 429 -3.64 -12.81 4.91
C GLY A 429 -4.72 -12.54 3.86
N ILE A 430 -4.81 -11.29 3.41
CA ILE A 430 -5.80 -10.80 2.45
C ILE A 430 -5.26 -11.04 1.03
N SER A 431 -5.44 -12.26 0.52
CA SER A 431 -5.07 -12.60 -0.85
C SER A 431 -6.04 -11.98 -1.87
N ASN A 432 -5.65 -12.00 -3.15
CA ASN A 432 -6.50 -11.48 -4.24
C ASN A 432 -7.89 -12.12 -4.32
N SER A 433 -8.06 -13.38 -3.91
CA SER A 433 -9.35 -14.07 -3.89
C SER A 433 -10.26 -13.62 -2.74
N ARG A 434 -9.77 -12.78 -1.83
CA ARG A 434 -10.53 -12.14 -0.76
C ARG A 434 -11.13 -10.79 -1.16
N TRP A 435 -11.07 -10.47 -2.45
CA TRP A 435 -11.66 -9.28 -3.04
C TRP A 435 -12.73 -9.68 -4.06
N GLU A 436 -13.90 -9.06 -3.95
CA GLU A 436 -15.08 -9.35 -4.77
C GLU A 436 -15.51 -8.12 -5.56
N ASN A 437 -15.75 -8.31 -6.86
CA ASN A 437 -16.23 -7.25 -7.75
C ASN A 437 -17.75 -7.11 -7.61
N LEU A 438 -18.20 -5.91 -7.26
CA LEU A 438 -19.60 -5.61 -6.99
C LEU A 438 -20.30 -4.90 -8.14
N PHE A 439 -19.57 -4.11 -8.94
CA PHE A 439 -20.15 -3.24 -9.96
C PHE A 439 -19.15 -2.86 -11.06
N GLY A 440 -19.61 -2.75 -12.31
CA GLY A 440 -18.78 -2.43 -13.48
C GLY A 440 -18.50 -0.93 -13.68
N GLY A 441 -17.64 -0.63 -14.65
CA GLY A 441 -17.23 0.74 -15.04
C GLY A 441 -16.03 1.26 -14.25
N ASP A 442 -15.72 2.55 -14.38
CA ASP A 442 -14.95 3.27 -13.38
C ASP A 442 -15.79 3.29 -12.10
N GLY A 443 -15.29 2.67 -11.04
CA GLY A 443 -15.98 2.68 -9.75
C GLY A 443 -15.60 3.94 -8.97
N PHE A 444 -16.55 4.51 -8.22
CA PHE A 444 -16.23 5.57 -7.26
C PHE A 444 -16.78 5.25 -5.88
N TRP A 445 -18.01 5.66 -5.58
CA TRP A 445 -18.57 5.50 -4.24
C TRP A 445 -19.17 4.12 -4.02
N ALA A 446 -18.93 3.55 -2.85
CA ALA A 446 -19.53 2.30 -2.39
C ALA A 446 -19.90 2.43 -0.93
N PHE A 447 -21.15 2.16 -0.56
CA PHE A 447 -21.60 2.20 0.83
C PHE A 447 -22.46 0.99 1.18
N PRO A 448 -22.11 0.22 2.23
CA PRO A 448 -23.00 -0.80 2.76
C PRO A 448 -24.28 -0.15 3.29
N ASP A 449 -25.44 -0.78 3.07
CA ASP A 449 -26.72 -0.26 3.54
C ASP A 449 -26.87 -0.51 5.07
N PRO A 450 -26.91 0.55 5.91
CA PRO A 450 -26.98 0.38 7.36
C PRO A 450 -28.35 -0.10 7.87
N ALA A 451 -29.35 -0.13 7.01
CA ALA A 451 -30.67 -0.70 7.28
C ALA A 451 -30.74 -2.19 6.92
N ASP A 452 -29.94 -2.64 5.95
CA ASP A 452 -29.95 -4.01 5.43
C ASP A 452 -28.54 -4.40 4.95
N ALA A 453 -27.81 -5.12 5.81
CA ALA A 453 -26.43 -5.53 5.56
C ALA A 453 -26.26 -6.49 4.36
N THR A 454 -27.35 -6.94 3.72
CA THR A 454 -27.27 -7.72 2.49
C THR A 454 -27.12 -6.86 1.23
N TYR A 455 -27.22 -5.54 1.33
CA TYR A 455 -27.14 -4.63 0.19
C TYR A 455 -26.03 -3.60 0.32
N VAL A 456 -25.53 -3.17 -0.84
CA VAL A 456 -24.56 -2.09 -1.01
C VAL A 456 -25.04 -1.14 -2.11
N TYR A 457 -24.84 0.16 -1.91
CA TYR A 457 -25.02 1.18 -2.94
C TYR A 457 -23.69 1.43 -3.63
N VAL A 458 -23.67 1.43 -4.96
CA VAL A 458 -22.45 1.49 -5.77
C VAL A 458 -22.63 2.46 -6.93
N GLU A 459 -21.61 3.27 -7.20
CA GLU A 459 -21.63 4.30 -8.25
C GLU A 459 -20.52 4.09 -9.29
N SER A 460 -20.85 4.39 -10.54
CA SER A 460 -19.93 4.44 -11.68
C SER A 460 -20.21 5.62 -12.62
N GLN A 461 -19.28 5.86 -13.55
CA GLN A 461 -19.08 7.15 -14.21
C GLN A 461 -20.33 7.84 -14.76
N GLY A 462 -20.43 9.15 -14.57
CA GLY A 462 -21.58 9.92 -15.04
C GLY A 462 -22.84 9.65 -14.20
N GLY A 463 -22.68 9.24 -12.95
CA GLY A 463 -23.75 9.06 -11.97
C GLY A 463 -24.61 7.81 -12.20
N TYR A 464 -24.07 6.77 -12.82
CA TYR A 464 -24.73 5.46 -12.82
C TYR A 464 -24.71 4.91 -11.41
N LEU A 465 -25.89 4.65 -10.84
CA LEU A 465 -26.06 4.22 -9.46
C LEU A 465 -26.78 2.88 -9.42
N GLY A 466 -26.23 1.93 -8.66
CA GLY A 466 -26.77 0.60 -8.43
C GLY A 466 -27.00 0.31 -6.95
N ARG A 467 -27.98 -0.54 -6.66
CA ARG A 467 -28.12 -1.25 -5.38
C ARG A 467 -27.88 -2.74 -5.62
N VAL A 468 -26.84 -3.29 -5.03
CA VAL A 468 -26.36 -4.66 -5.28
C VAL A 468 -26.61 -5.54 -4.05
N ASN A 469 -27.15 -6.73 -4.25
CA ASN A 469 -27.29 -7.74 -3.20
C ASN A 469 -25.96 -8.52 -3.06
N LEU A 470 -25.37 -8.56 -1.87
CA LEU A 470 -24.07 -9.19 -1.61
C LEU A 470 -24.10 -10.73 -1.65
N ASN A 471 -25.27 -11.36 -1.56
CA ASN A 471 -25.38 -12.82 -1.60
C ASN A 471 -25.61 -13.33 -3.03
N THR A 472 -26.35 -12.59 -3.85
CA THR A 472 -26.73 -13.00 -5.21
C THR A 472 -26.00 -12.26 -6.32
N LEU A 473 -25.33 -11.15 -5.98
CA LEU A 473 -24.75 -10.17 -6.90
C LEU A 473 -25.75 -9.53 -7.87
N GLU A 474 -27.05 -9.65 -7.57
CA GLU A 474 -28.10 -8.96 -8.32
C GLU A 474 -27.95 -7.44 -8.13
N GLY A 475 -27.68 -6.72 -9.21
CA GLY A 475 -27.64 -5.26 -9.25
C GLY A 475 -28.91 -4.67 -9.83
N ARG A 476 -29.48 -3.69 -9.13
CA ARG A 476 -30.61 -2.89 -9.63
C ARG A 476 -30.18 -1.44 -9.88
N PRO A 477 -30.39 -0.89 -11.09
CA PRO A 477 -30.14 0.53 -11.34
C PRO A 477 -31.17 1.38 -10.61
N ILE A 478 -30.69 2.43 -9.93
CA ILE A 478 -31.49 3.34 -9.10
C ILE A 478 -31.22 4.82 -9.39
N LYS A 479 -30.57 5.15 -10.52
CA LYS A 479 -30.25 6.53 -10.91
C LYS A 479 -31.53 7.37 -11.15
N PRO A 480 -31.65 8.59 -10.58
CA PRO A 480 -32.74 9.52 -10.89
C PRO A 480 -32.84 9.84 -12.38
N GLN A 481 -34.06 9.95 -12.90
CA GLN A 481 -34.34 10.29 -14.29
C GLN A 481 -34.93 11.71 -14.41
N PRO A 482 -34.70 12.43 -15.53
CA PRO A 482 -35.31 13.73 -15.77
C PRO A 482 -36.83 13.61 -15.90
N ASN A 483 -37.54 14.66 -15.49
CA ASN A 483 -38.97 14.79 -15.79
C ASN A 483 -39.19 15.10 -17.28
N TYR A 484 -40.41 14.85 -17.77
CA TYR A 484 -40.77 15.20 -19.15
C TYR A 484 -40.52 16.69 -19.44
N GLY A 485 -39.73 16.97 -20.49
CA GLY A 485 -39.41 18.35 -20.92
C GLY A 485 -38.33 19.07 -20.11
N GLU A 486 -37.74 18.42 -19.10
CA GLU A 486 -36.72 19.04 -18.24
C GLU A 486 -35.34 19.19 -18.90
N GLY A 487 -35.06 18.39 -19.92
CA GLY A 487 -33.72 18.28 -20.49
C GLY A 487 -32.83 17.32 -19.70
N LYS A 488 -31.52 17.38 -19.95
CA LYS A 488 -30.54 16.44 -19.39
C LYS A 488 -30.16 16.81 -17.96
N LEU A 489 -30.21 15.83 -17.05
CA LEU A 489 -29.56 15.94 -15.74
C LEU A 489 -28.03 15.85 -15.91
N ARG A 490 -27.31 16.73 -15.22
CA ARG A 490 -25.84 16.79 -15.27
C ARG A 490 -25.28 16.09 -14.03
N PHE A 491 -24.54 15.02 -14.25
CA PHE A 491 -23.91 14.21 -13.22
C PHE A 491 -22.40 14.27 -13.41
N ASN A 492 -21.65 14.41 -12.32
CA ASN A 492 -20.19 14.43 -12.40
C ASN A 492 -19.65 13.07 -12.87
N TRP A 493 -18.42 13.06 -13.38
CA TRP A 493 -17.66 11.83 -13.62
C TRP A 493 -17.59 10.96 -12.36
N ASN A 494 -17.29 11.59 -11.21
CA ASN A 494 -17.30 11.01 -9.87
C ASN A 494 -18.50 11.59 -9.10
N THR A 495 -19.69 11.04 -9.32
CA THR A 495 -20.93 11.61 -8.75
C THR A 495 -21.05 11.28 -7.27
N PRO A 496 -21.24 12.28 -6.37
CA PRO A 496 -21.36 12.02 -4.96
C PRO A 496 -22.66 11.31 -4.61
N ILE A 497 -22.54 10.28 -3.77
CA ILE A 497 -23.63 9.73 -2.98
C ILE A 497 -23.33 9.87 -1.49
N HIS A 498 -24.36 9.98 -0.68
CA HIS A 498 -24.23 10.09 0.77
C HIS A 498 -25.32 9.24 1.45
N ILE A 499 -24.94 8.54 2.52
CA ILE A 499 -25.89 7.78 3.35
C ILE A 499 -26.22 8.62 4.56
N SER A 500 -27.51 8.77 4.87
CA SER A 500 -27.93 9.57 6.01
C SER A 500 -27.40 8.98 7.34
N PRO A 501 -26.71 9.77 8.18
CA PRO A 501 -26.38 9.36 9.54
C PRO A 501 -27.59 9.41 10.49
N ASN A 502 -28.69 10.07 10.08
CA ASN A 502 -29.86 10.31 10.92
C ASN A 502 -31.06 9.39 10.58
N GLU A 503 -31.19 8.95 9.34
CA GLU A 503 -32.33 8.16 8.84
C GLU A 503 -31.85 6.95 8.03
N LYS A 504 -31.83 5.76 8.64
CA LYS A 504 -31.44 4.51 7.98
C LYS A 504 -32.29 4.25 6.72
N GLY A 505 -31.66 3.78 5.64
CA GLY A 505 -32.32 3.57 4.34
C GLY A 505 -32.46 4.85 3.49
N THR A 506 -32.04 6.00 4.01
CA THR A 506 -32.01 7.27 3.26
C THR A 506 -30.67 7.47 2.57
N ILE A 507 -30.74 7.74 1.28
CA ILE A 507 -29.57 8.00 0.42
C ILE A 507 -29.75 9.30 -0.36
N TYR A 508 -28.65 9.98 -0.63
CA TYR A 508 -28.59 11.18 -1.47
C TYR A 508 -27.73 10.91 -2.69
N VAL A 509 -28.04 11.59 -3.79
CA VAL A 509 -27.20 11.63 -4.99
C VAL A 509 -27.19 13.05 -5.58
N GLY A 510 -26.02 13.51 -6.02
CA GLY A 510 -25.81 14.85 -6.54
C GLY A 510 -25.76 14.90 -8.07
N ALA A 511 -26.76 15.54 -8.69
CA ALA A 511 -26.66 16.02 -10.08
C ALA A 511 -26.25 17.51 -10.05
N GLN A 512 -26.82 18.36 -10.92
CA GLN A 512 -26.93 19.79 -10.63
C GLN A 512 -27.94 20.09 -9.50
N PHE A 513 -28.79 19.11 -9.21
CA PHE A 513 -29.78 19.09 -8.13
C PHE A 513 -29.42 18.04 -7.10
N LEU A 514 -29.78 18.27 -5.83
CA LEU A 514 -29.70 17.24 -4.79
C LEU A 514 -30.99 16.42 -4.79
N PHE A 515 -30.84 15.10 -4.95
CA PHE A 515 -31.92 14.14 -4.82
C PHE A 515 -31.78 13.35 -3.51
N ARG A 516 -32.90 12.99 -2.89
CA ARG A 516 -32.98 12.16 -1.70
C ARG A 516 -33.98 11.02 -1.92
N SER A 517 -33.60 9.81 -1.59
CA SER A 517 -34.49 8.65 -1.48
C SER A 517 -34.58 8.21 -0.04
N ARG A 518 -35.76 7.80 0.43
CA ARG A 518 -36.00 7.19 1.75
C ARG A 518 -36.39 5.72 1.69
N ASP A 519 -36.35 5.15 0.50
CA ASP A 519 -36.84 3.82 0.19
C ASP A 519 -35.79 3.04 -0.59
N HIS A 520 -34.51 3.23 -0.25
CA HIS A 520 -33.39 2.50 -0.85
C HIS A 520 -33.23 2.71 -2.38
N GLY A 521 -33.49 3.93 -2.85
CA GLY A 521 -33.34 4.33 -4.25
C GLY A 521 -34.53 3.97 -5.15
N GLN A 522 -35.67 3.57 -4.60
CA GLN A 522 -36.86 3.22 -5.40
C GLN A 522 -37.56 4.47 -5.94
N THR A 523 -37.62 5.52 -5.13
CA THR A 523 -38.15 6.85 -5.50
C THR A 523 -37.20 7.95 -5.06
N TRP A 524 -37.27 9.09 -5.75
CA TRP A 524 -36.37 10.23 -5.52
C TRP A 524 -37.15 11.54 -5.34
N ASP A 525 -37.01 12.16 -4.17
CA ASP A 525 -37.37 13.55 -3.94
C ASP A 525 -36.27 14.46 -4.48
N ARG A 526 -36.61 15.45 -5.30
CA ARG A 526 -35.71 16.59 -5.54
C ARG A 526 -35.86 17.59 -4.40
N ILE A 527 -34.76 17.88 -3.71
CA ILE A 527 -34.75 18.75 -2.52
C ILE A 527 -33.91 20.01 -2.72
N SER A 528 -33.64 20.40 -3.97
CA SER A 528 -32.96 21.65 -4.29
C SER A 528 -33.36 22.19 -5.66
N THR A 529 -33.10 23.48 -5.87
CA THR A 529 -32.92 24.06 -7.22
C THR A 529 -31.55 23.68 -7.78
N ASP A 530 -31.19 24.18 -8.96
CA ASP A 530 -29.83 24.04 -9.47
C ASP A 530 -28.88 24.75 -8.49
N LEU A 531 -27.97 23.99 -7.88
CA LEU A 531 -27.07 24.48 -6.84
C LEU A 531 -25.73 24.99 -7.41
N THR A 532 -25.58 24.93 -8.73
CA THR A 532 -24.34 25.22 -9.45
C THR A 532 -24.38 26.65 -10.02
N THR A 533 -23.32 27.07 -10.69
CA THR A 533 -23.32 28.34 -11.45
C THR A 533 -24.18 28.25 -12.72
N ASN A 534 -24.49 27.02 -13.17
CA ASN A 534 -25.21 26.73 -14.41
C ASN A 534 -24.69 27.52 -15.63
N ASP A 535 -23.36 27.68 -15.70
CA ASP A 535 -22.68 28.40 -16.78
C ASP A 535 -22.75 27.60 -18.10
N PRO A 536 -23.49 28.07 -19.12
CA PRO A 536 -23.64 27.34 -20.38
C PRO A 536 -22.33 27.21 -21.17
N GLU A 537 -21.36 28.11 -20.96
CA GLU A 537 -20.04 28.02 -21.61
C GLU A 537 -19.20 26.86 -21.08
N LYS A 538 -19.56 26.37 -19.89
CA LYS A 538 -18.94 25.21 -19.24
C LYS A 538 -19.72 23.91 -19.43
N GLN A 539 -20.81 23.95 -20.21
CA GLN A 539 -21.68 22.79 -20.48
C GLN A 539 -21.53 22.26 -21.92
N LYS A 540 -20.45 22.64 -22.62
CA LYS A 540 -20.18 22.29 -24.03
C LYS A 540 -19.32 21.04 -24.19
N GLN A 541 -19.54 20.02 -23.36
CA GLN A 541 -18.73 18.79 -23.39
C GLN A 541 -18.73 18.09 -24.76
N GLU A 542 -19.79 18.25 -25.56
CA GLU A 542 -19.91 17.64 -26.90
C GLU A 542 -18.96 18.27 -27.93
N GLU A 543 -18.40 19.43 -27.61
CA GLU A 543 -17.40 20.15 -28.42
C GLU A 543 -15.96 19.93 -27.91
N SER A 544 -15.80 19.22 -26.78
CA SER A 544 -14.49 18.97 -26.16
C SER A 544 -13.63 18.04 -27.01
N GLY A 545 -12.33 18.31 -27.09
CA GLY A 545 -11.32 17.46 -27.71
C GLY A 545 -10.36 18.20 -28.66
N GLY A 546 -10.79 19.33 -29.24
CA GLY A 546 -9.97 20.12 -30.17
C GLY A 546 -10.03 19.58 -31.60
N VAL A 547 -8.91 19.05 -32.10
CA VAL A 547 -8.79 18.52 -33.47
C VAL A 547 -9.71 17.32 -33.68
N THR A 548 -9.77 16.42 -32.68
CA THR A 548 -10.73 15.32 -32.61
C THR A 548 -11.59 15.45 -31.37
N VAL A 549 -12.89 15.17 -31.48
CA VAL A 549 -13.83 15.28 -30.35
C VAL A 549 -13.67 14.07 -29.41
N ASP A 550 -13.58 14.33 -28.10
CA ASP A 550 -13.64 13.34 -27.01
C ASP A 550 -14.77 13.74 -26.06
N ASN A 551 -15.86 12.97 -26.08
CA ASN A 551 -16.98 13.16 -25.16
C ASN A 551 -17.21 11.87 -24.36
N SER A 552 -16.56 11.84 -23.21
CA SER A 552 -16.50 10.66 -22.35
C SER A 552 -17.11 10.93 -20.98
N TYR A 553 -17.89 11.99 -20.79
CA TYR A 553 -18.41 12.50 -19.50
C TYR A 553 -17.38 13.11 -18.53
N ALA A 554 -16.07 12.92 -18.72
CA ALA A 554 -15.06 13.48 -17.81
C ALA A 554 -15.00 15.01 -17.79
N GLU A 555 -15.47 15.65 -18.87
CA GLU A 555 -15.54 17.10 -19.01
C GLU A 555 -16.93 17.65 -18.65
N MET A 556 -17.83 16.82 -18.11
CA MET A 556 -19.10 17.29 -17.53
C MET A 556 -18.81 18.19 -16.34
N HIS A 557 -19.42 19.38 -16.34
CA HIS A 557 -19.20 20.40 -15.32
C HIS A 557 -20.52 21.05 -14.87
N THR A 558 -20.48 21.94 -13.88
CA THR A 558 -21.65 22.54 -13.23
C THR A 558 -22.51 21.44 -12.61
N THR A 559 -21.88 20.69 -11.71
CA THR A 559 -22.43 19.53 -11.00
C THR A 559 -22.07 19.56 -9.51
N ILE A 560 -22.90 18.94 -8.68
CA ILE A 560 -22.59 18.67 -7.28
C ILE A 560 -21.50 17.60 -7.23
N TYR A 561 -20.49 17.83 -6.37
CA TYR A 561 -19.33 16.95 -6.22
C TYR A 561 -19.14 16.40 -4.80
N SER A 562 -19.65 17.09 -3.77
CA SER A 562 -19.57 16.62 -2.39
C SER A 562 -20.87 16.90 -1.65
N ILE A 563 -21.29 15.95 -0.81
CA ILE A 563 -22.54 16.00 -0.03
C ILE A 563 -22.23 15.58 1.41
N SER A 564 -22.71 16.35 2.38
CA SER A 564 -22.62 15.98 3.79
C SER A 564 -23.89 16.40 4.54
N GLU A 565 -24.68 15.41 4.96
CA GLU A 565 -25.75 15.61 5.95
C GLU A 565 -25.12 15.66 7.35
N SER A 566 -25.52 16.63 8.17
CA SER A 566 -24.98 16.75 9.52
C SER A 566 -25.40 15.58 10.40
N PRO A 567 -24.45 14.88 11.08
CA PRO A 567 -24.78 13.89 12.09
C PRO A 567 -25.41 14.50 13.36
N ARG A 568 -25.49 15.84 13.44
CA ARG A 568 -26.14 16.58 14.52
C ARG A 568 -27.56 17.03 14.18
N GLY A 569 -28.06 16.67 12.99
CA GLY A 569 -29.47 16.79 12.64
C GLY A 569 -29.70 16.87 11.14
N GLY A 570 -30.61 16.03 10.62
CA GLY A 570 -30.86 15.87 9.18
C GLY A 570 -31.53 17.03 8.44
N GLN A 571 -31.74 18.16 9.12
CA GLN A 571 -32.16 19.40 8.48
C GLN A 571 -30.99 20.19 7.91
N THR A 572 -29.78 19.97 8.44
CA THR A 572 -28.55 20.63 8.01
C THR A 572 -27.83 19.77 6.98
N ILE A 573 -27.74 20.25 5.74
CA ILE A 573 -27.05 19.56 4.64
C ILE A 573 -26.14 20.55 3.94
N TRP A 574 -24.89 20.13 3.74
CA TRP A 574 -23.88 20.84 2.99
C TRP A 574 -23.68 20.20 1.62
N VAL A 575 -23.50 21.04 0.61
CA VAL A 575 -23.23 20.62 -0.77
C VAL A 575 -22.08 21.45 -1.34
N GLY A 576 -21.11 20.79 -1.94
CA GLY A 576 -20.03 21.40 -2.71
C GLY A 576 -20.18 21.10 -4.20
N THR A 577 -19.89 22.08 -5.06
CA THR A 577 -19.95 21.90 -6.53
C THR A 577 -18.57 21.99 -7.17
N ASP A 578 -18.44 21.38 -8.34
CA ASP A 578 -17.21 21.41 -9.14
C ASP A 578 -16.87 22.81 -9.66
N ASP A 579 -17.87 23.66 -9.86
CA ASP A 579 -17.73 25.05 -10.29
C ASP A 579 -17.62 26.07 -9.12
N GLY A 580 -17.51 25.56 -7.89
CA GLY A 580 -17.06 26.30 -6.72
C GLY A 580 -18.14 27.01 -5.90
N ASN A 581 -19.39 26.55 -5.94
CA ASN A 581 -20.40 26.92 -4.95
C ASN A 581 -20.30 26.02 -3.71
N LEU A 582 -20.48 26.63 -2.54
CA LEU A 582 -20.61 25.96 -1.26
C LEU A 582 -21.98 26.29 -0.68
N GLN A 583 -22.86 25.30 -0.67
CA GLN A 583 -24.29 25.46 -0.43
C GLN A 583 -24.68 24.85 0.90
N LEU A 584 -25.57 25.53 1.63
CA LEU A 584 -26.09 25.11 2.93
C LEU A 584 -27.61 25.20 2.94
N THR A 585 -28.27 24.12 3.39
CA THR A 585 -29.64 24.15 3.89
C THR A 585 -29.65 23.87 5.38
N GLN A 586 -30.58 24.49 6.11
CA GLN A 586 -30.85 24.20 7.53
C GLN A 586 -32.31 23.76 7.77
N ASP A 587 -33.09 23.58 6.72
CA ASP A 587 -34.52 23.22 6.77
C ASP A 587 -34.87 21.98 5.91
N GLY A 588 -33.88 21.11 5.69
CA GLY A 588 -34.05 19.83 5.00
C GLY A 588 -34.23 19.95 3.49
N GLY A 589 -33.75 21.06 2.90
CA GLY A 589 -33.73 21.32 1.46
C GLY A 589 -34.85 22.25 0.97
N LYS A 590 -35.59 22.90 1.85
CA LYS A 590 -36.65 23.85 1.43
C LYS A 590 -36.04 25.18 0.98
N SER A 591 -34.93 25.60 1.60
CA SER A 591 -34.16 26.78 1.20
C SER A 591 -32.66 26.51 1.26
N TRP A 592 -31.91 27.19 0.38
CA TRP A 592 -30.47 27.00 0.22
C TRP A 592 -29.75 28.36 0.20
N ALA A 593 -28.60 28.42 0.87
CA ALA A 593 -27.72 29.57 0.89
C ALA A 593 -26.34 29.20 0.35
N ASN A 594 -25.85 29.95 -0.64
CA ASN A 594 -24.47 29.83 -1.10
C ASN A 594 -23.55 30.69 -0.23
N VAL A 595 -22.68 30.05 0.54
CA VAL A 595 -21.82 30.70 1.54
C VAL A 595 -20.36 30.80 1.09
N VAL A 596 -20.01 30.40 -0.14
CA VAL A 596 -18.62 30.44 -0.61
C VAL A 596 -18.03 31.86 -0.61
N GLY A 597 -18.86 32.88 -0.79
CA GLY A 597 -18.44 34.29 -0.74
C GLY A 597 -17.90 34.73 0.62
N ASN A 598 -18.12 33.94 1.67
CA ASN A 598 -17.62 34.20 3.02
C ASN A 598 -16.25 33.55 3.28
N VAL A 599 -15.71 32.76 2.35
CA VAL A 599 -14.40 32.12 2.50
C VAL A 599 -13.31 33.13 2.15
N PRO A 600 -12.44 33.54 3.10
CA PRO A 600 -11.48 34.59 2.85
C PRO A 600 -10.36 34.10 1.92
N ASN A 601 -9.92 34.96 1.01
CA ASN A 601 -8.79 34.72 0.10
C ASN A 601 -8.93 33.48 -0.81
N LEU A 602 -10.13 32.91 -0.93
CA LEU A 602 -10.42 31.83 -1.87
C LEU A 602 -10.73 32.44 -3.25
N PRO A 603 -9.95 32.14 -4.29
CA PRO A 603 -10.28 32.68 -5.61
C PRO A 603 -11.54 31.99 -6.18
N ARG A 604 -12.22 32.67 -7.11
CA ARG A 604 -13.49 32.18 -7.67
C ARG A 604 -13.31 30.85 -8.41
N PHE A 605 -14.39 30.07 -8.47
CA PHE A 605 -14.48 28.77 -9.15
C PHE A 605 -13.55 27.69 -8.60
N SER A 606 -13.10 27.81 -7.34
CA SER A 606 -12.36 26.72 -6.68
C SER A 606 -13.31 25.56 -6.45
N TRP A 607 -13.01 24.40 -7.04
CA TRP A 607 -13.80 23.18 -6.90
C TRP A 607 -13.94 22.83 -5.43
N VAL A 608 -15.14 22.61 -4.91
CA VAL A 608 -15.31 22.11 -3.53
C VAL A 608 -15.06 20.59 -3.54
N SER A 609 -13.79 20.18 -3.43
CA SER A 609 -13.39 18.77 -3.48
C SER A 609 -13.95 17.98 -2.30
N TRP A 610 -14.13 18.64 -1.15
CA TRP A 610 -14.73 18.04 0.03
C TRP A 610 -15.49 19.06 0.87
N VAL A 611 -16.68 18.70 1.35
CA VAL A 611 -17.34 19.38 2.47
C VAL A 611 -17.84 18.34 3.48
N GLU A 612 -17.59 18.59 4.75
CA GLU A 612 -18.04 17.71 5.84
C GLU A 612 -18.59 18.52 7.00
N ALA A 613 -19.84 18.22 7.36
CA ALA A 613 -20.46 18.73 8.57
C ALA A 613 -19.70 18.22 9.80
N GLY A 614 -19.50 19.09 10.79
CA GLY A 614 -18.80 18.75 12.02
C GLY A 614 -19.46 17.61 12.77
N LEU A 615 -18.64 16.71 13.33
CA LEU A 615 -19.12 15.56 14.08
C LEU A 615 -19.63 15.96 15.46
N TYR A 616 -19.32 17.15 15.97
CA TYR A 616 -19.64 17.56 17.37
C TYR A 616 -20.64 18.71 17.48
N ASP A 617 -20.73 19.56 16.46
CA ASP A 617 -21.57 20.76 16.47
C ASP A 617 -22.17 20.99 15.08
N ALA A 618 -23.49 21.18 15.02
CA ALA A 618 -24.23 21.45 13.79
C ALA A 618 -23.81 22.76 13.10
N ALA A 619 -23.21 23.70 13.83
CA ALA A 619 -22.67 24.95 13.29
C ALA A 619 -21.28 24.81 12.67
N THR A 620 -20.59 23.70 12.93
CA THR A 620 -19.25 23.44 12.41
C THR A 620 -19.29 22.73 11.07
N ALA A 621 -18.41 23.11 10.16
CA ALA A 621 -18.10 22.36 8.95
C ALA A 621 -16.65 22.58 8.52
N TYR A 622 -16.10 21.61 7.79
CA TYR A 622 -14.79 21.66 7.17
C TYR A 622 -14.96 21.59 5.65
N ALA A 623 -14.17 22.36 4.91
CA ALA A 623 -14.20 22.36 3.45
C ALA A 623 -12.78 22.34 2.87
N ALA A 624 -12.55 21.48 1.90
CA ALA A 624 -11.37 21.49 1.04
C ALA A 624 -11.76 22.01 -0.34
N PHE A 625 -10.88 22.84 -0.90
CA PHE A 625 -11.05 23.41 -2.23
C PHE A 625 -9.87 23.03 -3.11
N ASP A 626 -10.19 22.57 -4.31
CA ASP A 626 -9.21 22.15 -5.29
C ASP A 626 -9.13 23.16 -6.43
N ARG A 627 -7.91 23.63 -6.68
CA ARG A 627 -7.58 24.58 -7.76
C ARG A 627 -6.50 24.07 -8.70
N HIS A 628 -6.15 22.78 -8.62
CA HIS A 628 -5.11 22.22 -9.50
C HIS A 628 -5.50 22.34 -10.98
N THR A 629 -6.80 22.34 -11.27
CA THR A 629 -7.38 22.58 -12.62
C THR A 629 -7.13 23.98 -13.18
N PHE A 630 -6.62 24.91 -12.35
CA PHE A 630 -6.14 26.24 -12.73
C PHE A 630 -4.62 26.40 -12.57
N GLY A 631 -3.89 25.31 -12.26
CA GLY A 631 -2.45 25.31 -12.01
C GLY A 631 -2.02 25.73 -10.61
N ASP A 632 -2.97 25.87 -9.67
CA ASP A 632 -2.69 26.15 -8.27
C ASP A 632 -2.68 24.85 -7.48
N MET A 633 -1.50 24.46 -7.01
CA MET A 633 -1.25 23.19 -6.29
C MET A 633 -1.29 23.35 -4.76
N GLU A 634 -1.66 24.54 -4.26
CA GLU A 634 -1.68 24.81 -2.83
C GLU A 634 -2.87 24.12 -2.14
N PRO A 635 -2.69 23.65 -0.89
CA PRO A 635 -3.77 23.07 -0.08
C PRO A 635 -4.70 24.15 0.47
N HIS A 636 -5.89 24.29 -0.10
CA HIS A 636 -6.93 25.23 0.37
C HIS A 636 -7.94 24.50 1.28
N VAL A 637 -7.77 24.61 2.60
CA VAL A 637 -8.65 23.94 3.59
C VAL A 637 -9.12 24.91 4.67
N TYR A 638 -10.42 24.95 4.92
CA TYR A 638 -11.06 25.91 5.82
C TYR A 638 -12.01 25.25 6.80
N LYS A 639 -12.22 25.91 7.94
CA LYS A 639 -13.20 25.56 8.97
C LYS A 639 -14.15 26.72 9.23
N THR A 640 -15.43 26.41 9.42
CA THR A 640 -16.44 27.31 9.99
C THR A 640 -16.97 26.75 11.32
N THR A 641 -17.50 27.63 12.17
CA THR A 641 -18.17 27.27 13.44
C THR A 641 -19.49 28.03 13.63
N ASP A 642 -19.98 28.70 12.58
CA ASP A 642 -21.15 29.59 12.63
C ASP A 642 -22.08 29.41 11.42
N HIS A 643 -22.16 28.18 10.90
CA HIS A 643 -22.92 27.83 9.70
C HIS A 643 -22.42 28.56 8.44
N GLY A 644 -21.11 28.70 8.29
CA GLY A 644 -20.49 29.24 7.08
C GLY A 644 -20.56 30.76 6.94
N LYS A 645 -20.94 31.49 8.00
CA LYS A 645 -20.92 32.96 8.00
C LYS A 645 -19.48 33.48 8.04
N THR A 646 -18.60 32.78 8.75
CA THR A 646 -17.16 33.03 8.75
C THR A 646 -16.37 31.74 8.57
N TRP A 647 -15.21 31.87 7.92
CA TRP A 647 -14.29 30.76 7.65
C TRP A 647 -12.87 31.13 8.03
N THR A 648 -12.13 30.15 8.54
CA THR A 648 -10.71 30.28 8.89
C THR A 648 -9.92 29.23 8.14
N SER A 649 -8.82 29.62 7.49
CA SER A 649 -7.89 28.63 6.92
C SER A 649 -7.26 27.82 8.04
N ILE A 650 -7.26 26.50 7.89
CA ILE A 650 -6.62 25.56 8.81
C ILE A 650 -5.36 24.93 8.21
N VAL A 651 -4.84 25.51 7.13
CA VAL A 651 -3.52 25.20 6.58
C VAL A 651 -2.78 26.52 6.41
N ALA A 652 -1.87 26.79 7.33
CA ALA A 652 -1.02 27.97 7.28
C ALA A 652 0.07 27.82 6.20
N PRO A 653 0.54 28.91 5.57
CA PRO A 653 1.60 28.85 4.56
C PRO A 653 2.90 28.18 5.01
N ASP A 654 3.21 28.20 6.30
CA ASP A 654 4.40 27.59 6.91
C ASP A 654 4.13 26.21 7.55
N SER A 655 2.92 25.66 7.37
CA SER A 655 2.53 24.34 7.92
C SER A 655 3.31 23.17 7.36
N GLY A 656 3.94 23.34 6.19
CA GLY A 656 4.66 22.29 5.47
C GLY A 656 3.76 21.31 4.70
N VAL A 657 2.43 21.43 4.82
CA VAL A 657 1.47 20.67 4.01
C VAL A 657 1.70 20.98 2.53
N ARG A 658 1.68 19.95 1.68
CA ARG A 658 1.95 20.09 0.24
C ARG A 658 0.96 19.25 -0.57
N GLY A 659 0.69 19.73 -1.79
CA GLY A 659 -0.27 19.12 -2.71
C GLY A 659 -1.69 19.63 -2.43
N TYR A 660 -2.48 19.71 -3.49
CA TYR A 660 -3.89 20.09 -3.39
C TYR A 660 -4.65 19.07 -2.53
N ALA A 661 -5.67 19.56 -1.82
CA ALA A 661 -6.40 18.80 -0.83
C ALA A 661 -7.56 18.01 -1.45
N HIS A 662 -7.61 16.71 -1.17
CA HIS A 662 -8.69 15.82 -1.61
C HIS A 662 -9.79 15.69 -0.55
N VAL A 663 -9.40 15.48 0.71
CA VAL A 663 -10.34 15.13 1.80
C VAL A 663 -9.86 15.66 3.15
N ILE A 664 -10.80 16.07 4.01
CA ILE A 664 -10.55 16.45 5.40
C ILE A 664 -11.55 15.74 6.32
N LYS A 665 -11.05 15.01 7.32
CA LYS A 665 -11.85 14.23 8.27
C LYS A 665 -11.58 14.64 9.71
N GLU A 666 -12.65 14.72 10.49
CA GLU A 666 -12.60 14.86 11.94
C GLU A 666 -12.63 13.46 12.58
N ASP A 667 -11.81 13.23 13.61
CA ASP A 667 -11.89 11.99 14.37
C ASP A 667 -13.22 11.92 15.15
N PRO A 668 -13.93 10.78 15.17
CA PRO A 668 -15.22 10.65 15.84
C PRO A 668 -15.16 10.66 17.38
N VAL A 669 -13.97 10.59 17.99
CA VAL A 669 -13.80 10.56 19.45
C VAL A 669 -13.04 11.79 20.00
N ALA A 670 -12.07 12.32 19.26
CA ALA A 670 -11.25 13.47 19.64
C ALA A 670 -11.44 14.65 18.68
N GLN A 671 -12.25 15.64 19.09
CA GLN A 671 -12.65 16.81 18.30
C GLN A 671 -11.51 17.65 17.69
N ASN A 672 -10.30 17.60 18.27
CA ASN A 672 -9.16 18.37 17.74
C ASN A 672 -8.29 17.57 16.76
N LEU A 673 -8.53 16.26 16.64
CA LEU A 673 -7.77 15.36 15.78
C LEU A 673 -8.35 15.38 14.37
N LEU A 674 -7.55 15.84 13.41
CA LEU A 674 -7.93 15.94 12.01
C LEU A 674 -6.99 15.13 11.11
N TYR A 675 -7.56 14.57 10.04
CA TYR A 675 -6.84 13.85 8.98
C TYR A 675 -7.06 14.55 7.65
N LEU A 676 -5.97 14.91 6.96
CA LEU A 676 -6.00 15.59 5.68
C LEU A 676 -5.31 14.71 4.63
N GLY A 677 -6.08 14.28 3.62
CA GLY A 677 -5.57 13.61 2.43
C GLY A 677 -5.23 14.62 1.35
N THR A 678 -3.99 14.57 0.86
CA THR A 678 -3.47 15.44 -0.22
C THR A 678 -2.95 14.60 -1.37
N GLU A 679 -2.64 15.25 -2.49
CA GLU A 679 -1.96 14.62 -3.62
C GLU A 679 -0.63 13.94 -3.25
N PHE A 680 0.03 14.39 -2.17
CA PHE A 680 1.35 13.89 -1.75
C PHE A 680 1.34 13.23 -0.37
N GLY A 681 0.20 12.66 0.04
CA GLY A 681 0.12 11.80 1.24
C GLY A 681 -0.88 12.27 2.29
N LEU A 682 -0.78 11.62 3.45
CA LEU A 682 -1.61 11.84 4.63
C LEU A 682 -0.94 12.83 5.60
N TRP A 683 -1.71 13.80 6.09
CA TRP A 683 -1.31 14.75 7.12
C TRP A 683 -2.23 14.64 8.34
N ILE A 684 -1.66 14.73 9.54
CA ILE A 684 -2.40 14.63 10.81
C ILE A 684 -2.18 15.91 11.61
N SER A 685 -3.26 16.43 12.18
CA SER A 685 -3.23 17.52 13.16
C SER A 685 -3.85 17.08 14.47
N LEU A 686 -3.21 17.43 15.59
CA LEU A 686 -3.71 17.13 16.93
C LEU A 686 -4.45 18.33 17.58
N ASP A 687 -4.51 19.47 16.89
CA ASP A 687 -4.92 20.76 17.44
C ASP A 687 -5.80 21.59 16.50
N SER A 688 -6.71 20.91 15.80
CA SER A 688 -7.67 21.49 14.86
C SER A 688 -7.03 22.24 13.69
N GLY A 689 -5.90 21.76 13.19
CA GLY A 689 -5.22 22.27 12.00
C GLY A 689 -4.25 23.43 12.26
N LYS A 690 -3.90 23.72 13.52
CA LYS A 690 -2.86 24.73 13.80
C LYS A 690 -1.48 24.22 13.42
N HIS A 691 -1.20 22.94 13.70
CA HIS A 691 0.03 22.26 13.29
C HIS A 691 -0.29 20.94 12.58
N TRP A 692 0.49 20.63 11.55
CA TRP A 692 0.36 19.43 10.73
C TRP A 692 1.65 18.63 10.70
N ALA A 693 1.54 17.31 10.73
CA ALA A 693 2.64 16.39 10.51
C ALA A 693 2.28 15.43 9.39
N GLN A 694 3.19 15.26 8.41
CA GLN A 694 3.04 14.24 7.38
C GLN A 694 3.20 12.86 8.03
N TYR A 695 2.25 11.97 7.78
CA TYR A 695 2.35 10.58 8.19
C TYR A 695 3.33 9.84 7.27
N LYS A 696 4.33 9.21 7.88
CA LYS A 696 5.37 8.40 7.21
C LYS A 696 5.50 7.04 7.90
N GLY A 697 4.37 6.46 8.31
CA GLY A 697 4.32 5.12 8.88
C GLY A 697 5.05 4.11 7.99
N HIS A 698 5.51 3.00 8.57
CA HIS A 698 6.34 2.02 7.88
C HIS A 698 5.80 1.70 6.47
N GLU A 699 6.62 1.96 5.45
CA GLU A 699 6.33 1.72 4.02
C GLU A 699 5.20 2.53 3.37
N PHE A 700 4.55 3.46 4.08
CA PHE A 700 3.53 4.33 3.48
C PHE A 700 4.18 5.40 2.58
N PRO A 701 3.92 5.42 1.25
CA PRO A 701 4.59 6.33 0.33
C PRO A 701 3.89 7.70 0.24
N SER A 702 4.53 8.67 -0.45
CA SER A 702 3.93 9.99 -0.76
C SER A 702 2.89 9.90 -1.89
N VAL A 703 1.92 9.00 -1.76
CA VAL A 703 0.82 8.75 -2.72
C VAL A 703 -0.39 9.62 -2.42
N ALA A 704 -1.19 9.94 -3.43
CA ALA A 704 -2.45 10.64 -3.26
C ALA A 704 -3.40 9.85 -2.33
N VAL A 705 -3.86 10.49 -1.26
CA VAL A 705 -4.88 9.95 -0.34
C VAL A 705 -6.19 10.66 -0.65
N ARG A 706 -7.12 9.96 -1.30
CA ARG A 706 -8.35 10.56 -1.84
C ARG A 706 -9.54 10.49 -0.90
N ASP A 707 -9.57 9.49 -0.01
CA ASP A 707 -10.61 9.37 1.00
C ASP A 707 -10.10 8.63 2.25
N ILE A 708 -10.75 8.87 3.38
CA ILE A 708 -10.33 8.44 4.71
C ILE A 708 -11.59 8.07 5.52
N VAL A 709 -11.57 6.89 6.15
CA VAL A 709 -12.61 6.48 7.10
C VAL A 709 -11.99 5.98 8.40
N VAL A 710 -12.55 6.43 9.52
CA VAL A 710 -12.24 5.88 10.84
C VAL A 710 -13.28 4.82 11.18
N HIS A 711 -12.88 3.55 11.28
CA HIS A 711 -13.80 2.49 11.69
C HIS A 711 -14.17 2.68 13.17
N PRO A 712 -15.46 2.85 13.53
CA PRO A 712 -15.87 3.36 14.84
C PRO A 712 -15.58 2.39 15.99
N ARG A 713 -15.67 1.07 15.75
CA ARG A 713 -15.40 0.05 16.78
C ARG A 713 -13.92 -0.21 16.95
N GLU A 714 -13.21 -0.42 15.84
CA GLU A 714 -11.78 -0.80 15.90
C GLU A 714 -10.86 0.40 16.15
N SER A 715 -11.33 1.62 15.87
CA SER A 715 -10.50 2.81 15.78
C SER A 715 -9.36 2.62 14.78
N ASP A 716 -9.64 1.99 13.64
CA ASP A 716 -8.67 1.86 12.55
C ASP A 716 -8.86 3.03 11.59
N LEU A 717 -7.77 3.57 11.06
CA LEU A 717 -7.81 4.59 10.00
C LEU A 717 -7.58 3.90 8.66
N VAL A 718 -8.64 3.80 7.86
CA VAL A 718 -8.66 3.17 6.54
C VAL A 718 -8.50 4.26 5.48
N LEU A 719 -7.54 4.05 4.57
CA LEU A 719 -7.10 5.05 3.60
C LEU A 719 -7.30 4.54 2.17
N ALA A 720 -8.10 5.26 1.37
CA ALA A 720 -8.13 5.09 -0.08
C ALA A 720 -6.96 5.83 -0.71
N THR A 721 -5.99 5.08 -1.25
CA THR A 721 -4.91 5.68 -2.03
C THR A 721 -5.16 5.51 -3.53
N HIS A 722 -4.82 6.54 -4.29
CA HIS A 722 -4.95 6.52 -5.73
C HIS A 722 -3.62 6.05 -6.35
N GLY A 723 -3.34 4.74 -6.29
CA GLY A 723 -2.14 4.13 -6.89
C GLY A 723 -1.39 3.15 -5.99
N ARG A 724 -1.81 2.96 -4.73
CA ARG A 724 -1.17 2.01 -3.79
C ARG A 724 -2.19 1.17 -2.99
N GLY A 725 -3.42 1.04 -3.48
CA GLY A 725 -4.48 0.24 -2.84
C GLY A 725 -5.03 0.84 -1.54
N ILE A 726 -5.63 0.00 -0.71
CA ILE A 726 -6.12 0.36 0.63
C ILE A 726 -5.04 0.13 1.68
N TRP A 727 -4.89 1.12 2.57
CA TRP A 727 -4.02 1.02 3.74
C TRP A 727 -4.82 1.14 5.03
N ILE A 728 -4.40 0.42 6.06
CA ILE A 728 -5.00 0.48 7.40
C ILE A 728 -3.93 0.84 8.42
N VAL A 729 -4.15 1.90 9.19
CA VAL A 729 -3.43 2.18 10.44
C VAL A 729 -4.26 1.61 11.58
N ASP A 730 -3.85 0.44 12.07
CA ASP A 730 -4.60 -0.25 13.11
C ASP A 730 -4.52 0.52 14.45
N ASP A 731 -5.65 0.72 15.11
CA ASP A 731 -5.77 1.41 16.40
C ASP A 731 -5.06 2.78 16.49
N ILE A 732 -5.78 3.84 16.09
CA ILE A 732 -5.38 5.25 16.21
C ILE A 732 -5.67 5.86 17.58
N THR A 733 -6.15 5.10 18.57
CA THR A 733 -6.38 5.64 19.93
C THR A 733 -5.16 6.31 20.57
N PRO A 734 -3.89 5.91 20.28
CA PRO A 734 -2.72 6.63 20.78
C PRO A 734 -2.66 8.09 20.32
N LEU A 735 -3.10 8.40 19.09
CA LEU A 735 -3.12 9.78 18.58
C LEU A 735 -4.07 10.66 19.39
N ARG A 736 -5.21 10.12 19.81
CA ARG A 736 -6.21 10.80 20.67
C ARG A 736 -5.67 11.16 22.05
N LYS A 737 -4.53 10.57 22.46
CA LYS A 737 -3.87 10.80 23.75
C LYS A 737 -2.66 11.74 23.67
N LEU A 738 -2.18 12.07 22.47
CA LEU A 738 -1.03 12.95 22.30
C LEU A 738 -1.43 14.42 22.50
N THR A 739 -1.41 14.89 23.75
CA THR A 739 -1.53 16.31 24.07
C THR A 739 -0.15 16.97 24.16
N ALA A 740 -0.09 18.31 24.15
CA ALA A 740 1.16 19.03 24.39
C ALA A 740 1.83 18.66 25.73
N GLU A 741 1.02 18.42 26.77
CA GLU A 741 1.50 17.96 28.08
C GLU A 741 2.11 16.55 28.00
N VAL A 742 1.43 15.61 27.34
CA VAL A 742 1.93 14.23 27.13
C VAL A 742 3.23 14.24 26.32
N MET A 743 3.30 15.03 25.26
CA MET A 743 4.52 15.19 24.46
C MET A 743 5.65 15.92 25.21
N GLY A 744 5.32 16.63 26.28
CA GLY A 744 6.27 17.27 27.17
C GLY A 744 7.06 16.28 28.04
N GLN A 745 6.51 15.09 28.30
CA GLN A 745 7.11 14.05 29.15
C GLN A 745 8.22 13.29 28.43
N ASP A 746 9.24 12.85 29.18
CA ASP A 746 10.39 12.14 28.59
C ASP A 746 10.00 10.82 27.92
N ALA A 747 9.14 10.04 28.57
CA ALA A 747 8.47 8.88 28.01
C ALA A 747 7.13 8.64 28.71
N VAL A 748 6.15 8.10 28.00
CA VAL A 748 4.80 7.85 28.54
C VAL A 748 4.09 6.76 27.76
N PHE A 749 3.39 5.86 28.45
CA PHE A 749 2.53 4.88 27.79
C PHE A 749 1.27 5.57 27.26
N LEU A 750 0.94 5.29 26.01
CA LEU A 750 -0.31 5.75 25.41
C LEU A 750 -1.29 4.59 25.56
N SER A 751 -2.32 4.77 26.39
CA SER A 751 -3.32 3.73 26.68
C SER A 751 -3.81 3.09 25.38
N ALA A 752 -3.61 1.78 25.24
CA ALA A 752 -4.16 0.99 24.15
C ALA A 752 -5.56 0.49 24.52
N LYS A 753 -6.38 0.17 23.51
CA LYS A 753 -7.61 -0.62 23.72
C LYS A 753 -7.28 -1.96 24.40
N PRO A 754 -8.22 -2.60 25.13
CA PRO A 754 -7.99 -3.95 25.63
C PRO A 754 -7.50 -4.87 24.51
N ALA A 755 -6.42 -5.59 24.76
CA ALA A 755 -5.83 -6.51 23.81
C ALA A 755 -6.70 -7.77 23.74
N GLN A 756 -7.32 -8.03 22.60
CA GLN A 756 -8.12 -9.23 22.40
C GLN A 756 -7.20 -10.39 21.98
N GLN A 757 -7.32 -11.52 22.67
CA GLN A 757 -6.78 -12.79 22.21
C GLN A 757 -7.68 -13.32 21.10
N ARG A 758 -7.45 -12.86 19.86
CA ARG A 758 -8.28 -13.21 18.72
C ARG A 758 -8.23 -14.72 18.47
N LEU A 759 -9.34 -15.28 18.02
CA LEU A 759 -9.41 -16.66 17.57
C LEU A 759 -8.59 -16.78 16.29
N GLU A 760 -7.51 -17.54 16.37
CA GLU A 760 -6.75 -17.96 15.21
C GLU A 760 -7.63 -18.92 14.38
N ALA A 761 -7.81 -18.61 13.11
CA ALA A 761 -8.48 -19.50 12.17
C ALA A 761 -7.45 -20.01 11.16
N ASN A 762 -7.58 -21.28 10.77
CA ASN A 762 -6.78 -21.87 9.71
C ASN A 762 -7.44 -21.59 8.36
N GLY A 763 -6.63 -21.23 7.38
CA GLY A 763 -7.08 -20.96 6.02
C GLY A 763 -5.96 -20.36 5.19
N GLY A 764 -6.33 -19.75 4.06
CA GLY A 764 -5.38 -19.38 3.01
C GLY A 764 -5.02 -20.58 2.13
N TRP A 765 -4.28 -20.30 1.06
CA TRP A 765 -3.83 -21.32 0.12
C TRP A 765 -2.40 -21.03 -0.32
N ALA A 766 -1.68 -22.08 -0.74
CA ALA A 766 -0.33 -21.95 -1.27
C ALA A 766 -0.38 -21.46 -2.73
N ASP A 767 -0.72 -20.19 -2.94
CA ASP A 767 -0.84 -19.56 -4.27
C ASP A 767 0.52 -19.34 -4.97
N GLY A 768 1.63 -19.60 -4.27
CA GLY A 768 2.99 -19.31 -4.73
C GLY A 768 3.34 -17.82 -4.59
N SER A 769 4.55 -17.44 -5.02
CA SER A 769 5.08 -16.09 -4.80
C SER A 769 4.60 -15.03 -5.81
N ALA A 770 3.89 -15.44 -6.87
CA ALA A 770 3.40 -14.55 -7.94
C ALA A 770 2.03 -13.92 -7.66
N VAL A 771 1.63 -13.90 -6.39
CA VAL A 771 0.36 -13.34 -5.91
C VAL A 771 0.65 -12.41 -4.74
N PHE A 772 -0.09 -11.30 -4.68
CA PHE A 772 -0.08 -10.41 -3.53
C PHE A 772 -1.01 -10.93 -2.43
N THR A 773 -0.52 -10.89 -1.20
CA THR A 773 -1.31 -11.14 0.01
C THR A 773 -1.05 -10.03 1.01
N GLY A 774 -2.08 -9.24 1.31
CA GLY A 774 -2.01 -8.21 2.34
C GLY A 774 -1.86 -8.81 3.74
N PRO A 775 -1.08 -8.21 4.65
CA PRO A 775 -0.92 -8.76 5.99
C PRO A 775 -2.14 -8.49 6.86
N ASN A 776 -2.39 -9.41 7.79
CA ASN A 776 -3.35 -9.24 8.88
C ASN A 776 -2.82 -8.25 9.92
N PRO A 777 -3.71 -7.69 10.78
CA PRO A 777 -3.25 -7.07 12.03
C PRO A 777 -2.47 -8.10 12.88
N PRO A 778 -1.47 -7.66 13.68
CA PRO A 778 -0.69 -8.58 14.52
C PRO A 778 -1.56 -9.35 15.51
N ASP A 779 -1.32 -10.66 15.67
CA ASP A 779 -1.89 -11.45 16.77
C ASP A 779 -1.08 -11.25 18.06
N ALA A 780 -1.10 -10.01 18.55
CA ALA A 780 -0.34 -9.59 19.71
C ALA A 780 -1.01 -8.41 20.41
N ALA A 781 -0.76 -8.29 21.72
CA ALA A 781 -1.07 -7.05 22.43
C ALA A 781 -0.11 -5.94 21.98
N LEU A 782 -0.66 -4.83 21.52
CA LEU A 782 0.10 -3.69 21.03
C LEU A 782 0.41 -2.71 22.17
N ILE A 783 1.61 -2.80 22.72
CA ILE A 783 2.09 -1.88 23.76
C ILE A 783 2.59 -0.60 23.06
N THR A 784 1.84 0.48 23.21
CA THR A 784 2.15 1.76 22.57
C THR A 784 2.65 2.78 23.59
N TYR A 785 3.73 3.47 23.27
CA TYR A 785 4.30 4.52 24.12
C TYR A 785 4.89 5.66 23.27
N TYR A 786 5.03 6.83 23.87
CA TYR A 786 5.68 8.00 23.29
C TYR A 786 7.02 8.24 23.97
N GLN A 787 8.01 8.69 23.18
CA GLN A 787 9.28 9.23 23.68
C GLN A 787 9.57 10.60 23.10
N LYS A 788 9.85 11.59 23.95
CA LYS A 788 10.20 12.95 23.51
C LYS A 788 11.51 13.01 22.74
N LYS A 789 12.45 12.12 23.06
CA LYS A 789 13.78 12.04 22.45
C LYS A 789 14.17 10.59 22.21
N ARG A 790 14.97 10.37 21.15
CA ARG A 790 15.60 9.08 20.86
C ARG A 790 16.42 8.64 22.08
N HIS A 791 16.26 7.39 22.48
CA HIS A 791 17.08 6.75 23.52
C HIS A 791 18.41 6.30 22.91
N ILE A 792 19.53 6.82 23.40
CA ILE A 792 20.88 6.53 22.85
C ILE A 792 21.80 5.89 23.91
N PHE A 793 21.61 6.20 25.20
CA PHE A 793 22.51 5.78 26.28
C PHE A 793 21.77 5.08 27.41
N GLY A 794 22.37 4.02 27.96
CA GLY A 794 21.80 3.25 29.07
C GLY A 794 20.84 2.15 28.63
N LYS A 795 20.47 1.27 29.56
CA LYS A 795 19.59 0.13 29.28
C LYS A 795 18.18 0.61 28.96
N MET A 796 17.52 -0.07 28.03
CA MET A 796 16.09 0.10 27.77
C MET A 796 15.46 -1.30 27.67
N LYS A 797 14.42 -1.57 28.46
CA LYS A 797 13.69 -2.85 28.43
C LYS A 797 12.22 -2.64 28.79
N LEU A 798 11.36 -3.48 28.23
CA LEU A 798 9.95 -3.61 28.63
C LEU A 798 9.78 -4.95 29.35
N GLU A 799 9.17 -4.94 30.52
CA GLU A 799 8.93 -6.13 31.34
C GLU A 799 7.43 -6.24 31.61
N ILE A 800 6.90 -7.46 31.53
CA ILE A 800 5.47 -7.72 31.71
C ILE A 800 5.29 -8.59 32.94
N PHE A 801 4.43 -8.16 33.85
CA PHE A 801 4.12 -8.84 35.11
C PHE A 801 2.65 -9.22 35.17
N ASP A 802 2.36 -10.39 35.74
CA ASP A 802 0.98 -10.81 36.02
C ASP A 802 0.40 -10.09 37.25
N VAL A 803 -0.86 -10.40 37.59
CA VAL A 803 -1.57 -9.79 38.74
C VAL A 803 -0.93 -10.12 40.09
N GLN A 804 -0.07 -11.15 40.17
CA GLN A 804 0.70 -11.51 41.36
C GLN A 804 2.09 -10.85 41.40
N GLY A 805 2.46 -10.07 40.38
CA GLY A 805 3.77 -9.42 40.28
C GLY A 805 4.89 -10.33 39.80
N LYS A 806 4.57 -11.52 39.25
CA LYS A 806 5.57 -12.41 38.66
C LYS A 806 5.88 -11.97 37.23
N LEU A 807 7.17 -11.93 36.90
CA LEU A 807 7.64 -11.62 35.54
C LEU A 807 7.18 -12.71 34.57
N VAL A 808 6.43 -12.30 33.56
CA VAL A 808 5.92 -13.13 32.46
C VAL A 808 6.85 -13.08 31.26
N ASP A 809 7.24 -11.87 30.83
CA ASP A 809 8.07 -11.67 29.64
C ASP A 809 8.94 -10.41 29.71
N THR A 810 9.97 -10.34 28.86
CA THR A 810 10.82 -9.17 28.66
C THR A 810 10.98 -8.89 27.16
N LEU A 811 10.53 -7.72 26.73
CA LEU A 811 10.50 -7.27 25.34
C LEU A 811 11.54 -6.18 25.08
N SER A 812 11.99 -6.09 23.82
CA SER A 812 12.91 -5.07 23.35
C SER A 812 12.14 -3.84 22.86
N PRO A 813 12.21 -2.69 23.54
CA PRO A 813 11.56 -1.47 23.08
C PRO A 813 12.29 -0.84 21.88
N ASN A 814 11.53 -0.13 21.05
CA ASN A 814 12.07 0.78 20.05
C ASN A 814 12.66 2.04 20.72
N SER A 815 13.88 2.41 20.33
CA SER A 815 14.60 3.56 20.86
C SER A 815 14.29 4.88 20.14
N ARG A 816 13.51 4.88 19.06
CA ARG A 816 13.19 6.07 18.27
C ARG A 816 12.38 7.10 19.07
N ARG A 817 12.51 8.37 18.68
CA ARG A 817 11.64 9.45 19.13
C ARG A 817 10.23 9.23 18.58
N GLY A 818 9.23 9.74 19.31
CA GLY A 818 7.83 9.75 18.91
C GLY A 818 7.08 8.54 19.46
N VAL A 819 5.91 8.29 18.89
CA VAL A 819 5.15 7.06 19.14
C VAL A 819 5.97 5.85 18.74
N SER A 820 5.84 4.76 19.47
CA SER A 820 6.42 3.46 19.17
C SER A 820 5.47 2.37 19.66
N ARG A 821 5.42 1.27 18.92
CA ARG A 821 4.57 0.12 19.21
C ARG A 821 5.42 -1.14 19.30
N VAL A 822 5.17 -1.93 20.33
CA VAL A 822 5.86 -3.19 20.59
C VAL A 822 4.80 -4.27 20.78
N GLU A 823 4.99 -5.39 20.09
CA GLU A 823 4.10 -6.54 20.13
C GLU A 823 4.46 -7.47 21.28
N TRP A 824 3.47 -7.81 22.10
CA TRP A 824 3.54 -8.93 23.02
C TRP A 824 2.63 -10.05 22.55
N PRO A 825 3.14 -11.25 22.18
CA PRO A 825 2.32 -12.37 21.72
C PRO A 825 1.34 -12.93 22.77
N MET A 826 1.33 -12.38 23.99
CA MET A 826 0.47 -12.83 25.09
C MET A 826 0.68 -14.31 25.43
N ARG A 827 1.91 -14.82 25.31
CA ARG A 827 2.29 -16.21 25.60
C ARG A 827 3.36 -16.25 26.67
N ILE A 828 3.39 -17.34 27.45
CA ILE A 828 4.58 -17.67 28.24
C ILE A 828 5.65 -18.26 27.32
N LYS A 829 6.87 -18.45 27.84
CA LYS A 829 7.95 -19.10 27.07
C LYS A 829 7.57 -20.53 26.70
N ALA A 830 8.08 -21.01 25.57
CA ALA A 830 7.89 -22.39 25.12
C ALA A 830 8.47 -23.40 26.13
N PRO A 831 7.87 -24.60 26.27
CA PRO A 831 8.41 -25.65 27.11
C PRO A 831 9.79 -26.09 26.63
N ARG A 832 10.59 -26.60 27.56
CA ARG A 832 11.79 -27.35 27.18
C ARG A 832 11.39 -28.72 26.69
N VAL A 833 11.94 -29.13 25.56
CA VAL A 833 11.67 -30.43 24.93
C VAL A 833 13.00 -31.17 24.77
N PRO A 834 13.06 -32.48 25.07
CA PRO A 834 14.29 -33.23 24.87
C PRO A 834 14.63 -33.31 23.38
N PRO A 835 15.91 -33.22 23.00
CA PRO A 835 16.35 -33.46 21.62
C PRO A 835 15.97 -34.87 21.16
N ALA A 836 15.44 -34.97 19.95
CA ALA A 836 15.02 -36.22 19.31
C ALA A 836 15.34 -36.18 17.82
N ALA A 837 15.17 -37.31 17.13
CA ALA A 837 15.26 -37.35 15.66
C ALA A 837 14.12 -36.56 14.97
N THR A 838 13.03 -36.27 15.68
CA THR A 838 11.87 -35.47 15.23
C THR A 838 11.90 -34.04 15.77
N ALA A 839 11.39 -33.09 14.99
CA ALA A 839 11.00 -31.78 15.53
C ALA A 839 9.73 -31.90 16.40
N ALA A 840 9.53 -31.00 17.36
CA ALA A 840 8.26 -30.84 18.08
C ALA A 840 7.77 -29.43 17.81
N PHE A 841 7.20 -29.21 16.63
CA PHE A 841 6.73 -27.90 16.20
C PHE A 841 5.59 -27.39 17.11
N GLU A 842 4.78 -28.30 17.62
CA GLU A 842 3.67 -28.05 18.54
C GLU A 842 4.15 -27.42 19.85
N ALA A 843 5.37 -27.76 20.27
CA ALA A 843 6.00 -27.27 21.50
C ALA A 843 6.97 -26.10 21.26
N ALA A 844 6.98 -25.51 20.05
CA ALA A 844 7.82 -24.35 19.73
C ALA A 844 7.29 -23.04 20.33
N GLN A 845 6.06 -23.04 20.86
CA GLN A 845 5.42 -21.89 21.51
C GLN A 845 4.83 -22.25 22.87
N GLY A 846 4.79 -21.27 23.78
CA GLY A 846 4.12 -21.42 25.06
C GLY A 846 2.59 -21.25 24.95
N PRO A 847 1.81 -21.72 25.95
CA PRO A 847 0.40 -21.40 26.01
C PRO A 847 0.18 -19.90 26.13
N ARG A 848 -0.98 -19.43 25.65
CA ARG A 848 -1.40 -18.05 25.87
C ARG A 848 -1.65 -17.82 27.35
N VAL A 849 -1.37 -16.60 27.82
CA VAL A 849 -1.67 -16.19 29.19
C VAL A 849 -3.19 -16.07 29.37
N LEU A 850 -3.69 -16.15 30.61
CA LEU A 850 -5.12 -15.95 30.84
C LEU A 850 -5.54 -14.50 30.56
N PRO A 851 -6.76 -14.27 30.02
CA PRO A 851 -7.36 -12.94 30.05
C PRO A 851 -7.36 -12.35 31.46
N GLY A 852 -6.94 -11.09 31.57
CA GLY A 852 -6.66 -10.45 32.85
C GLY A 852 -5.94 -9.12 32.69
N THR A 853 -5.51 -8.55 33.82
CA THR A 853 -4.76 -7.28 33.83
C THR A 853 -3.28 -7.58 34.08
N TYR A 854 -2.41 -7.06 33.22
CA TYR A 854 -0.96 -7.21 33.30
C TYR A 854 -0.31 -5.85 33.53
N THR A 855 0.75 -5.80 34.33
CA THR A 855 1.54 -4.59 34.50
C THR A 855 2.69 -4.60 33.50
N VAL A 856 2.75 -3.57 32.65
CA VAL A 856 3.89 -3.34 31.75
C VAL A 856 4.80 -2.30 32.39
N LYS A 857 6.08 -2.62 32.53
CA LYS A 857 7.11 -1.74 33.08
C LYS A 857 8.18 -1.47 32.02
N MET A 858 8.38 -0.20 31.67
CA MET A 858 9.52 0.25 30.90
C MET A 858 10.63 0.74 31.82
N THR A 859 11.83 0.19 31.69
CA THR A 859 13.04 0.78 32.28
C THR A 859 13.79 1.53 31.18
N ARG A 860 14.12 2.80 31.41
CA ARG A 860 14.87 3.66 30.47
C ARG A 860 15.96 4.41 31.23
N GLY A 861 17.20 3.98 31.08
CA GLY A 861 18.31 4.47 31.90
C GLY A 861 18.10 4.08 33.37
N THR A 862 17.94 5.07 34.24
CA THR A 862 17.60 4.89 35.67
C THR A 862 16.11 5.03 35.96
N GLU A 863 15.33 5.53 35.01
CA GLU A 863 13.90 5.82 35.19
C GLU A 863 13.04 4.60 34.87
N THR A 864 11.90 4.49 35.56
CA THR A 864 10.92 3.44 35.32
C THR A 864 9.52 4.01 35.11
N TYR A 865 8.82 3.50 34.10
CA TYR A 865 7.47 3.88 33.74
C TYR A 865 6.60 2.63 33.79
N THR A 866 5.34 2.74 34.24
CA THR A 866 4.44 1.59 34.33
C THR A 866 3.06 1.91 33.76
N THR A 867 2.41 0.93 33.15
CA THR A 867 1.00 0.98 32.77
C THR A 867 0.32 -0.36 33.03
N GLN A 868 -1.01 -0.36 33.05
CA GLN A 868 -1.81 -1.58 33.02
C GLN A 868 -2.19 -1.91 31.58
N LEU A 869 -2.13 -3.20 31.22
CA LEU A 869 -2.56 -3.77 29.95
C LEU A 869 -3.67 -4.79 30.24
N VAL A 870 -4.86 -4.56 29.72
CA VAL A 870 -5.99 -5.49 29.87
C VAL A 870 -6.01 -6.42 28.66
N VAL A 871 -5.97 -7.72 28.92
CA VAL A 871 -6.13 -8.79 27.93
C VAL A 871 -7.53 -9.39 28.06
N THR A 872 -8.26 -9.51 26.95
CA THR A 872 -9.63 -10.03 26.92
C THR A 872 -9.77 -11.18 25.93
N LEU A 873 -10.84 -11.95 26.08
CA LEU A 873 -11.25 -12.94 25.08
C LEU A 873 -11.67 -12.25 23.77
N ASP A 874 -11.57 -12.99 22.68
CA ASP A 874 -12.24 -12.65 21.43
C ASP A 874 -13.77 -12.56 21.67
N PRO A 875 -14.45 -11.49 21.24
CA PRO A 875 -15.90 -11.36 21.35
C PRO A 875 -16.69 -12.49 20.67
N ARG A 876 -16.09 -13.20 19.71
CA ARG A 876 -16.67 -14.33 18.97
C ARG A 876 -16.51 -15.66 19.70
N ALA A 877 -15.72 -15.72 20.77
CA ALA A 877 -15.49 -16.94 21.53
C ALA A 877 -16.77 -17.46 22.17
N LYS A 878 -16.98 -18.78 22.11
CA LYS A 878 -18.11 -19.48 22.73
C LYS A 878 -17.76 -20.17 24.06
N PHE A 879 -16.51 -20.07 24.49
CA PHE A 879 -16.00 -20.63 25.74
C PHE A 879 -15.81 -19.53 26.80
N SER A 880 -15.85 -19.92 28.07
CA SER A 880 -15.73 -19.00 29.22
C SER A 880 -14.29 -18.83 29.69
N LEU A 881 -14.05 -17.84 30.57
CA LEU A 881 -12.76 -17.70 31.26
C LEU A 881 -12.45 -18.91 32.16
N GLU A 882 -13.47 -19.60 32.66
CA GLU A 882 -13.27 -20.82 33.46
C GLU A 882 -12.78 -21.98 32.57
N ASP A 883 -13.32 -22.09 31.36
CA ASP A 883 -12.83 -23.06 30.37
C ASP A 883 -11.37 -22.76 29.98
N ARG A 884 -11.00 -21.47 29.82
CA ARG A 884 -9.59 -21.07 29.60
C ARG A 884 -8.67 -21.49 30.74
N LYS A 885 -9.13 -21.37 32.00
CA LYS A 885 -8.33 -21.82 33.16
C LYS A 885 -8.10 -23.32 33.10
N MET A 886 -9.14 -24.10 32.81
CA MET A 886 -9.03 -25.56 32.66
C MET A 886 -8.08 -25.94 31.52
N GLU A 887 -8.13 -25.22 30.39
CA GLU A 887 -7.18 -25.39 29.29
C GLU A 887 -5.75 -25.11 29.74
N LEU A 888 -5.49 -23.93 30.32
CA LEU A 888 -4.14 -23.56 30.74
C LEU A 888 -3.60 -24.53 31.81
N GLU A 889 -4.43 -24.97 32.75
CA GLU A 889 -4.04 -25.98 33.74
C GLU A 889 -3.64 -27.31 33.06
N ALA A 890 -4.43 -27.80 32.11
CA ALA A 890 -4.10 -28.99 31.34
C ALA A 890 -2.83 -28.81 30.50
N ALA A 891 -2.69 -27.70 29.78
CA ALA A 891 -1.52 -27.38 28.98
C ALA A 891 -0.26 -27.28 29.86
N MET A 892 -0.36 -26.68 31.05
CA MET A 892 0.77 -26.57 31.99
C MET A 892 1.19 -27.92 32.59
N ARG A 893 0.25 -28.87 32.74
CA ARG A 893 0.62 -30.25 33.13
C ARG A 893 1.47 -30.91 32.05
N VAL A 894 1.11 -30.74 30.77
CA VAL A 894 1.88 -31.28 29.64
C VAL A 894 3.20 -30.52 29.45
N TYR A 895 3.20 -29.20 29.62
CA TYR A 895 4.39 -28.36 29.63
C TYR A 895 5.43 -28.87 30.64
N ASN A 896 5.01 -29.13 31.88
CA ASN A 896 5.88 -29.64 32.93
C ASN A 896 6.37 -31.05 32.60
N LEU A 897 5.50 -31.91 32.06
CA LEU A 897 5.85 -33.25 31.63
C LEU A 897 6.96 -33.26 30.56
N LEU A 898 6.92 -32.34 29.58
CA LEU A 898 8.01 -32.15 28.61
C LEU A 898 9.32 -31.70 29.27
N GLY A 899 9.23 -30.85 30.29
CA GLY A 899 10.37 -30.42 31.10
C GLY A 899 10.99 -31.57 31.90
N ASP A 900 10.16 -32.39 32.55
CA ASP A 900 10.59 -33.57 33.30
C ASP A 900 11.22 -34.61 32.37
N MET A 901 10.63 -34.82 31.21
CA MET A 901 11.18 -35.66 30.17
C MET A 901 12.55 -35.16 29.66
N SER A 902 12.72 -33.84 29.54
CA SER A 902 14.02 -33.23 29.18
C SER A 902 15.08 -33.54 30.24
N PHE A 903 14.72 -33.42 31.51
CA PHE A 903 15.59 -33.78 32.63
C PHE A 903 15.97 -35.26 32.59
N ASP A 904 14.99 -36.16 32.39
CA ASP A 904 15.25 -37.59 32.34
C ASP A 904 16.15 -37.99 31.17
N VAL A 905 15.92 -37.44 29.99
CA VAL A 905 16.77 -37.70 28.82
C VAL A 905 18.20 -37.18 29.05
N ASP A 906 18.37 -35.99 29.64
CA ASP A 906 19.70 -35.46 29.96
C ASP A 906 20.41 -36.31 31.03
N ARG A 907 19.67 -36.79 32.04
CA ARG A 907 20.17 -37.69 33.09
C ARG A 907 20.60 -39.04 32.52
N ILE A 908 19.78 -39.64 31.65
CA ILE A 908 20.04 -40.90 30.96
C ILE A 908 21.25 -40.76 30.03
N ASN A 909 21.31 -39.70 29.21
CA ASN A 909 22.45 -39.40 28.34
C ASN A 909 23.74 -39.24 29.14
N GLY A 910 23.71 -38.47 30.23
CA GLY A 910 24.89 -38.25 31.08
C GLY A 910 25.49 -39.55 31.61
N VAL A 911 24.64 -40.50 32.05
CA VAL A 911 25.09 -41.82 32.49
C VAL A 911 25.56 -42.69 31.31
N ARG A 912 24.80 -42.74 30.22
CA ARG A 912 25.16 -43.50 29.01
C ARG A 912 26.53 -43.09 28.48
N ASP A 913 26.76 -41.79 28.33
CA ASP A 913 27.98 -41.23 27.75
C ASP A 913 29.16 -41.41 28.70
N ALA A 914 28.95 -41.26 30.01
CA ALA A 914 29.97 -41.58 31.01
C ALA A 914 30.36 -43.07 30.99
N LEU A 915 29.38 -43.99 30.88
CA LEU A 915 29.64 -45.42 30.75
C LEU A 915 30.43 -45.75 29.47
N ALA A 916 30.05 -45.16 28.33
CA ALA A 916 30.73 -45.36 27.05
C ALA A 916 32.16 -44.82 27.08
N ASP A 917 32.37 -43.60 27.60
CA ASP A 917 33.69 -43.00 27.75
C ASP A 917 34.60 -43.82 28.68
N ARG A 918 34.08 -44.27 29.84
CA ARG A 918 34.87 -45.11 30.75
C ARG A 918 35.20 -46.46 30.12
N SER A 919 34.27 -47.07 29.38
CA SER A 919 34.52 -48.31 28.65
C SER A 919 35.72 -48.19 27.70
N GLY A 920 35.83 -47.08 26.95
CA GLY A 920 36.95 -46.81 26.05
C GLY A 920 38.29 -46.53 26.76
N LYS A 921 38.26 -46.20 28.06
CA LYS A 921 39.46 -45.91 28.88
C LYS A 921 39.94 -47.10 29.71
N VAL A 922 39.17 -48.19 29.80
CA VAL A 922 39.58 -49.41 30.51
C VAL A 922 40.70 -50.12 29.73
N LYS A 923 41.86 -50.30 30.37
CA LYS A 923 43.01 -51.04 29.82
C LYS A 923 43.16 -52.40 30.49
N GLY A 924 43.39 -53.45 29.70
CA GLY A 924 43.72 -54.80 30.20
C GLY A 924 42.56 -55.57 30.87
N ASP A 925 41.30 -55.14 30.68
CA ASP A 925 40.12 -55.81 31.24
C ASP A 925 38.92 -55.70 30.29
N ALA A 926 38.93 -56.55 29.25
CA ALA A 926 37.90 -56.55 28.21
C ALA A 926 36.51 -56.93 28.76
N ALA A 927 36.44 -57.77 29.79
CA ALA A 927 35.17 -58.17 30.41
C ALA A 927 34.51 -56.99 31.14
N PHE A 928 35.28 -56.18 31.87
CA PHE A 928 34.77 -54.98 32.52
C PHE A 928 34.41 -53.88 31.50
N SER A 929 35.24 -53.69 30.48
CA SER A 929 34.95 -52.75 29.37
C SER A 929 33.62 -53.10 28.68
N LYS A 930 33.40 -54.39 28.38
CA LYS A 930 32.15 -54.90 27.82
C LYS A 930 30.97 -54.69 28.75
N ARG A 931 31.12 -54.95 30.06
CA ARG A 931 30.05 -54.69 31.05
C ARG A 931 29.60 -53.22 31.07
N LEU A 932 30.54 -52.27 30.94
CA LEU A 932 30.23 -50.84 30.84
C LEU A 932 29.49 -50.50 29.53
N GLN A 933 29.90 -51.10 28.40
CA GLN A 933 29.20 -50.97 27.11
C GLN A 933 27.78 -51.54 27.16
N ASP A 934 27.60 -52.74 27.70
CA ASP A 934 26.29 -53.40 27.81
C ASP A 934 25.34 -52.58 28.69
N LEU A 935 25.83 -52.00 29.79
CA LEU A 935 25.02 -51.10 30.62
C LEU A 935 24.73 -49.77 29.90
N SER A 936 25.69 -49.21 29.16
CA SER A 936 25.48 -48.02 28.34
C SER A 936 24.36 -48.24 27.32
N GLN A 937 24.39 -49.37 26.60
CA GLN A 937 23.33 -49.77 25.67
C GLN A 937 21.99 -49.97 26.39
N LYS A 938 21.97 -50.65 27.53
CA LYS A 938 20.75 -50.87 28.31
C LYS A 938 20.10 -49.55 28.74
N VAL A 939 20.90 -48.58 29.17
CA VAL A 939 20.42 -47.23 29.52
C VAL A 939 19.94 -46.46 28.28
N ASP A 940 20.61 -46.64 27.13
CA ASP A 940 20.15 -46.05 25.86
C ASP A 940 18.82 -46.65 25.35
N GLU A 941 18.55 -47.93 25.59
CA GLU A 941 17.24 -48.54 25.30
C GLU A 941 16.11 -47.89 26.11
N LEU A 942 16.37 -47.42 27.33
CA LEU A 942 15.39 -46.63 28.11
C LEU A 942 15.18 -45.26 27.48
N ARG A 943 16.25 -44.58 27.04
CA ARG A 943 16.14 -43.32 26.28
C ARG A 943 15.23 -43.47 25.06
N LYS A 944 15.37 -44.57 24.32
CA LYS A 944 14.57 -44.87 23.12
C LYS A 944 13.08 -45.08 23.40
N LYS A 945 12.68 -45.33 24.65
CA LYS A 945 11.26 -45.33 25.05
C LYS A 945 10.70 -43.90 25.15
N ILE A 946 11.56 -42.93 25.46
CA ILE A 946 11.18 -41.53 25.67
C ILE A 946 11.20 -40.74 24.35
N VAL A 947 12.29 -40.82 23.59
CA VAL A 947 12.50 -40.02 22.37
C VAL A 947 12.72 -40.88 21.13
N ALA A 948 12.23 -40.41 19.98
CA ALA A 948 12.56 -41.01 18.69
C ALA A 948 14.07 -40.90 18.39
N THR A 949 14.66 -41.97 17.85
CA THR A 949 16.10 -42.06 17.57
C THR A 949 16.41 -42.46 16.14
N LYS A 950 15.42 -42.95 15.39
CA LYS A 950 15.57 -43.30 13.97
C LYS A 950 15.44 -42.04 13.12
N GLU A 951 16.53 -41.63 12.49
CA GLU A 951 16.53 -40.55 11.50
C GLU A 951 15.68 -40.92 10.28
N GLY A 952 14.71 -40.06 9.97
CA GLY A 952 13.96 -40.03 8.71
C GLY A 952 13.93 -38.62 8.08
N GLY A 953 14.75 -37.69 8.59
CA GLY A 953 14.55 -36.25 8.46
C GLY A 953 13.78 -35.68 9.66
N ALA A 954 13.23 -34.47 9.55
CA ALA A 954 12.42 -33.83 10.61
C ALA A 954 11.11 -34.57 10.95
N ILE A 955 10.76 -35.59 10.15
CA ILE A 955 9.56 -36.40 10.24
C ILE A 955 10.00 -37.88 10.21
N THR A 956 9.57 -38.68 11.20
CA THR A 956 9.70 -40.14 11.23
C THR A 956 8.41 -40.75 11.72
N GLY A 957 8.10 -41.99 11.31
CA GLY A 957 6.96 -42.75 11.85
C GLY A 957 7.24 -43.38 13.23
N GLU A 958 8.43 -43.16 13.80
CA GLU A 958 8.73 -43.58 15.17
C GLU A 958 8.16 -42.57 16.17
N GLU A 959 7.05 -42.94 16.82
CA GLU A 959 6.45 -42.15 17.90
C GLU A 959 6.80 -42.74 19.27
N ARG A 960 7.36 -41.92 20.15
CA ARG A 960 7.64 -42.23 21.55
C ARG A 960 6.84 -41.32 22.48
N ILE A 961 7.12 -41.39 23.78
CA ILE A 961 6.40 -40.60 24.78
C ILE A 961 6.53 -39.11 24.44
N ARG A 962 7.71 -38.65 23.99
CA ARG A 962 7.96 -37.26 23.59
C ARG A 962 7.04 -36.80 22.47
N GLU A 963 6.96 -37.54 21.36
CA GLU A 963 6.16 -37.14 20.19
C GLU A 963 4.67 -37.09 20.54
N LYS A 964 4.18 -38.07 21.29
CA LYS A 964 2.78 -38.11 21.76
C LYS A 964 2.46 -36.98 22.74
N THR A 965 3.42 -36.62 23.59
CA THR A 965 3.29 -35.52 24.55
C THR A 965 3.29 -34.17 23.84
N ALA A 966 4.18 -33.98 22.85
CA ALA A 966 4.20 -32.77 22.03
C ALA A 966 2.91 -32.61 21.21
N GLY A 967 2.40 -33.68 20.60
CA GLY A 967 1.12 -33.67 19.89
C GLY A 967 -0.05 -33.26 20.80
N LEU A 968 -0.17 -33.91 21.97
CA LEU A 968 -1.21 -33.55 22.96
C LEU A 968 -1.07 -32.11 23.46
N TYR A 969 0.16 -31.63 23.64
CA TYR A 969 0.41 -30.23 24.01
C TYR A 969 -0.14 -29.28 22.95
N GLY A 970 0.15 -29.54 21.67
CA GLY A 970 -0.41 -28.80 20.54
C GLY A 970 -1.93 -28.78 20.54
N ASP A 971 -2.56 -29.95 20.65
CA ASP A 971 -4.02 -30.10 20.68
C ASP A 971 -4.69 -29.25 21.77
N LEU A 972 -4.01 -29.04 22.91
CA LEU A 972 -4.49 -28.19 24.00
C LEU A 972 -4.30 -26.70 23.67
N ILE A 973 -3.11 -26.28 23.27
CA ILE A 973 -2.81 -24.85 23.12
C ILE A 973 -3.35 -24.21 21.84
N PHE A 974 -3.76 -25.01 20.84
CA PHE A 974 -4.40 -24.53 19.62
C PHE A 974 -5.94 -24.45 19.71
N TYR A 975 -6.53 -24.97 20.80
CA TYR A 975 -7.95 -24.80 21.10
C TYR A 975 -8.15 -24.33 22.53
N GLU A 976 -8.54 -23.07 22.68
CA GLU A 976 -8.60 -22.42 23.97
C GLU A 976 -9.81 -22.76 24.85
N GLY A 977 -10.76 -23.54 24.33
CA GLY A 977 -11.91 -23.98 25.12
C GLY A 977 -11.56 -25.08 26.12
N ARG A 978 -12.58 -25.58 26.81
CA ARG A 978 -12.43 -26.66 27.80
C ARG A 978 -11.75 -27.88 27.15
N PRO A 979 -10.69 -28.45 27.75
CA PRO A 979 -10.11 -29.71 27.29
C PRO A 979 -11.14 -30.82 27.26
N ALA A 980 -11.10 -31.65 26.21
CA ALA A 980 -11.93 -32.83 26.14
C ALA A 980 -11.49 -33.85 27.21
N ASP A 981 -12.45 -34.63 27.74
CA ASP A 981 -12.18 -35.60 28.81
C ASP A 981 -11.08 -36.61 28.43
N TYR A 982 -10.99 -36.98 27.15
CA TYR A 982 -9.93 -37.88 26.66
C TYR A 982 -8.55 -37.22 26.70
N GLN A 983 -8.45 -35.91 26.47
CA GLN A 983 -7.17 -35.20 26.53
C GLN A 983 -6.67 -35.21 27.98
N VAL A 984 -7.55 -34.90 28.94
CA VAL A 984 -7.22 -34.95 30.38
C VAL A 984 -6.75 -36.35 30.80
N ALA A 985 -7.50 -37.40 30.42
CA ALA A 985 -7.11 -38.77 30.71
C ALA A 985 -5.79 -39.18 30.01
N ARG A 986 -5.50 -38.63 28.82
CA ARG A 986 -4.25 -38.89 28.10
C ARG A 986 -3.05 -38.25 28.79
N ILE A 987 -3.21 -37.09 29.42
CA ILE A 987 -2.15 -36.48 30.26
C ILE A 987 -1.75 -37.46 31.37
N ASP A 988 -2.74 -37.99 32.11
CA ASP A 988 -2.49 -38.95 33.20
C ASP A 988 -1.76 -40.22 32.69
N SER A 989 -2.19 -40.73 31.53
CA SER A 989 -1.55 -41.88 30.89
C SER A 989 -0.09 -41.61 30.52
N LEU A 990 0.22 -40.47 29.90
CA LEU A 990 1.58 -40.12 29.48
C LEU A 990 2.50 -39.86 30.67
N GLN A 991 1.98 -39.25 31.74
CA GLN A 991 2.72 -39.04 32.98
C GLN A 991 3.08 -40.38 33.62
N LYS A 992 2.17 -41.37 33.60
CA LYS A 992 2.45 -42.73 34.07
C LYS A 992 3.46 -43.45 33.18
N GLU A 993 3.32 -43.35 31.86
CA GLU A 993 4.27 -43.94 30.89
C GLU A 993 5.71 -43.43 31.12
N LEU A 994 5.89 -42.12 31.38
CA LEU A 994 7.20 -41.56 31.71
C LEU A 994 7.72 -42.07 33.07
N GLY A 995 6.87 -42.06 34.11
CA GLY A 995 7.24 -42.53 35.45
C GLY A 995 7.65 -44.00 35.51
N ASP A 996 7.07 -44.85 34.64
CA ASP A 996 7.48 -46.25 34.50
C ASP A 996 8.93 -46.36 33.95
N VAL A 997 9.30 -45.51 32.98
CA VAL A 997 10.69 -45.45 32.45
C VAL A 997 11.66 -44.89 33.49
N GLU A 998 11.25 -43.85 34.23
CA GLU A 998 12.02 -43.26 35.32
C GLU A 998 12.36 -44.30 36.39
N SER A 999 11.34 -45.03 36.86
CA SER A 999 11.48 -46.08 37.88
C SER A 999 12.39 -47.22 37.40
N GLU A 1000 12.29 -47.60 36.13
CA GLU A 1000 13.16 -48.61 35.53
C GLU A 1000 14.63 -48.14 35.47
N PHE A 1001 14.86 -46.89 35.06
CA PHE A 1001 16.20 -46.30 35.06
C PHE A 1001 16.79 -46.23 36.46
N ASP A 1002 16.06 -45.69 37.43
CA ASP A 1002 16.52 -45.56 38.82
C ASP A 1002 16.82 -46.92 39.44
N GLY A 1003 15.98 -47.94 39.17
CA GLY A 1003 16.22 -49.31 39.61
C GLY A 1003 17.48 -49.92 39.00
N VAL A 1004 17.73 -49.72 37.70
CA VAL A 1004 18.96 -50.18 37.04
C VAL A 1004 20.18 -49.51 37.64
N ILE A 1005 20.11 -48.20 37.85
CA ILE A 1005 21.24 -47.41 38.31
C ILE A 1005 21.57 -47.65 39.78
N ALA A 1006 20.56 -47.69 40.66
CA ALA A 1006 20.74 -47.98 42.08
C ALA A 1006 21.38 -49.37 42.30
N LYS A 1007 21.06 -50.33 41.43
CA LYS A 1007 21.63 -51.68 41.47
C LYS A 1007 23.06 -51.74 40.92
N GLU A 1008 23.33 -51.14 39.77
CA GLU A 1008 24.60 -51.35 39.05
C GLU A 1008 25.71 -50.35 39.43
N LEU A 1009 25.39 -49.06 39.65
CA LEU A 1009 26.42 -48.02 39.86
C LEU A 1009 27.28 -48.22 41.10
N PRO A 1010 26.79 -48.64 42.29
CA PRO A 1010 27.64 -48.76 43.48
C PRO A 1010 28.80 -49.74 43.27
N ALA A 1011 28.52 -50.90 42.67
CA ALA A 1011 29.53 -51.90 42.37
C ALA A 1011 30.47 -51.43 41.24
N LEU A 1012 29.92 -50.82 40.18
CA LEU A 1012 30.72 -50.31 39.06
C LEU A 1012 31.66 -49.18 39.49
N ASN A 1013 31.20 -48.23 40.31
CA ASN A 1013 32.02 -47.12 40.80
C ASN A 1013 33.15 -47.60 41.70
N LYS A 1014 32.94 -48.65 42.50
CA LYS A 1014 34.01 -49.31 43.26
C LYS A 1014 35.08 -49.89 42.34
N SER A 1015 34.67 -50.59 41.28
CA SER A 1015 35.59 -51.16 40.27
C SER A 1015 36.30 -50.09 39.43
N LEU A 1016 35.62 -48.98 39.08
CA LEU A 1016 36.23 -47.83 38.39
C LEU A 1016 37.31 -47.19 39.25
N GLY A 1017 37.05 -46.99 40.55
CA GLY A 1017 38.03 -46.45 41.50
C GLY A 1017 39.27 -47.32 41.63
N GLN A 1018 39.12 -48.65 41.67
CA GLN A 1018 40.25 -49.60 41.66
C GLN A 1018 41.10 -49.48 40.38
N LYS A 1019 40.49 -49.09 39.27
CA LYS A 1019 41.15 -48.85 37.97
C LYS A 1019 41.60 -47.39 37.79
N LYS A 1020 41.59 -46.58 38.85
CA LYS A 1020 41.94 -45.14 38.85
C LYS A 1020 41.13 -44.30 37.84
N LEU A 1021 39.89 -44.72 37.55
CA LEU A 1021 38.95 -43.97 36.73
C LEU A 1021 37.93 -43.24 37.61
N GLN A 1022 37.48 -42.08 37.16
CA GLN A 1022 36.48 -41.29 37.88
C GLN A 1022 35.14 -42.01 37.95
N PRO A 1023 34.46 -41.99 39.12
CA PRO A 1023 33.14 -42.60 39.27
C PRO A 1023 32.11 -41.91 38.38
N ILE A 1024 31.10 -42.66 37.98
CA ILE A 1024 29.96 -42.17 37.22
C ILE A 1024 28.96 -41.58 38.22
N GLN A 1025 28.60 -40.32 38.00
CA GLN A 1025 27.65 -39.59 38.82
C GLN A 1025 26.36 -39.34 38.04
N GLN A 1026 25.23 -39.37 38.74
CA GLN A 1026 23.96 -38.99 38.17
C GLN A 1026 23.78 -37.47 38.20
N LEU A 1027 23.18 -36.94 37.13
CA LEU A 1027 22.70 -35.57 37.12
C LEU A 1027 21.53 -35.44 38.09
N THR A 1028 21.66 -34.58 39.10
CA THR A 1028 20.57 -34.29 40.04
C THR A 1028 19.66 -33.21 39.46
N ARG A 1029 18.36 -33.23 39.79
CA ARG A 1029 17.42 -32.19 39.34
C ARG A 1029 17.89 -30.79 39.74
N LYS A 1030 18.36 -30.62 40.98
CA LYS A 1030 18.93 -29.36 41.47
C LYS A 1030 20.11 -28.86 40.62
N ALA A 1031 21.04 -29.75 40.24
CA ALA A 1031 22.18 -29.38 39.40
C ALA A 1031 21.74 -29.05 37.97
N TRP A 1032 20.75 -29.77 37.44
CA TRP A 1032 20.18 -29.50 36.12
C TRP A 1032 19.43 -28.16 36.10
N ASP A 1033 18.55 -27.89 37.07
CA ASP A 1033 17.83 -26.62 37.16
C ASP A 1033 18.81 -25.44 37.28
N ALA A 1034 19.86 -25.56 38.11
CA ALA A 1034 20.89 -24.54 38.26
C ALA A 1034 21.64 -24.27 36.95
N ALA A 1035 22.12 -25.32 36.28
CA ALA A 1035 22.84 -25.19 35.00
C ALA A 1035 22.00 -24.57 33.88
N ASN A 1036 20.67 -24.66 33.99
CA ASN A 1036 19.73 -24.19 32.98
C ASN A 1036 19.01 -22.89 33.37
N SER A 1037 19.25 -22.36 34.56
CA SER A 1037 18.76 -21.04 35.00
C SER A 1037 19.59 -19.87 34.46
N ASP A 1038 20.86 -20.10 34.09
CA ASP A 1038 21.82 -19.09 33.62
C ASP A 1038 21.91 -18.94 32.08
N SER A 1039 21.25 -19.80 31.29
CA SER A 1039 21.36 -19.82 29.82
C SER A 1039 20.40 -18.88 29.09
N GLY A 1040 19.59 -18.10 29.83
CA GLY A 1040 18.57 -17.19 29.28
C GLY A 1040 19.08 -16.05 28.41
N SER A 1041 20.40 -15.79 28.36
CA SER A 1041 21.00 -14.73 27.55
C SER A 1041 21.51 -15.19 26.17
N ALA A 1042 21.71 -16.50 25.93
CA ALA A 1042 22.32 -17.00 24.69
C ALA A 1042 21.31 -17.33 23.59
N ALA A 1043 20.06 -17.69 23.94
CA ALA A 1043 19.00 -18.02 22.97
C ALA A 1043 18.37 -16.80 22.26
N ILE A 1044 18.63 -15.58 22.77
CA ILE A 1044 18.14 -14.33 22.18
C ILE A 1044 18.85 -14.02 20.85
N ALA A 1045 20.05 -14.57 20.61
CA ALA A 1045 20.79 -14.33 19.37
C ALA A 1045 20.37 -15.23 18.18
N ALA A 1046 19.80 -16.41 18.43
CA ALA A 1046 19.45 -17.36 17.37
C ALA A 1046 18.01 -17.19 16.83
N SER A 1047 17.10 -16.60 17.63
CA SER A 1047 15.74 -16.27 17.19
C SER A 1047 15.66 -14.96 16.39
N ALA A 1048 16.61 -14.04 16.61
CA ALA A 1048 16.71 -12.81 15.83
C ALA A 1048 17.11 -13.05 14.36
N SER A 1049 17.92 -14.07 14.07
CA SER A 1049 18.38 -14.35 12.69
C SER A 1049 17.36 -15.09 11.81
N LEU A 1050 16.28 -15.62 12.40
CA LEU A 1050 15.19 -16.27 11.65
C LEU A 1050 14.07 -15.30 11.28
N ARG A 1051 13.94 -14.14 11.96
CA ARG A 1051 12.96 -13.09 11.62
C ARG A 1051 13.47 -12.05 10.61
N GLU A 1052 14.75 -12.06 10.26
CA GLU A 1052 15.32 -11.20 9.19
C GLU A 1052 15.32 -11.89 7.81
N ARG A 1053 14.66 -13.06 7.69
CA ARG A 1053 14.43 -13.75 6.42
C ARG A 1053 12.94 -14.13 6.28
N ASP A 1054 12.07 -13.14 6.35
CA ASP A 1054 10.75 -13.16 5.73
C ASP A 1054 10.43 -11.74 5.23
#